data_AF-A0A954INZ9-F1
#
_entry.id   AF-A0A954INZ9-F1
#
_cell.length_a   1.000
_cell.length_b   1.000
_cell.length_c   1.000
_cell.angle_alpha   90.00
_cell.angle_beta   90.00
_cell.angle_gamma   90.00
#
_symmetry.space_group_name_H-M   'P 1'
#
loop_
_entity.id
_entity.type
_entity.pdbx_description
1 polymer ?
#
loop_
_entity_poly.entity_id
_entity_poly.type
_entity_poly.pdbx_seq_one_letter_code
_entity_poly.pdbx_strand_id
1 'polypeptide(L)'
;MADASTSPSRERWTSPDAGCERLLILLAVAVITAATLTATPLQSANDRSRWATVWSLVERGTYQIDEIDRIPGWSTIDKVRHRSSPDQPWHFYSSKPPLLSTLVAGLYFIERQTLGHGLRTATPFVTRLLLLLINVVPMALALISLSRSMRLLRLSSWTRCFVLASAGLGTMVNPFLTTLNNHTPAAVCLLFSLAAILRIGVRARPADAAHPRVRSMDFALLGFFAALTACFELPAALFGLVSFGFAVLSDRRKTLLAYVPSAMVPLAAFFVTNWICTGGIKPFYAYYGTEKYEYIHNGIPSYWMNPQGMDALQESTPVYAMHCLIGHHGLFSLTPVLLLSVAGWMLTLRRDALLGLLPEPAANAGHRSQTDNQAAKALRVILTGGALLAAATLSFYLTRTKNYNYGGNTVALRWMLWLTPFFWYALIPVMQWIEQRSIIWRWLSATLLLASVISVSVSMTHPWKAPWLFDVMQNAGWIDYRQPPETFASPRRGLLWKAPSPDLISSAENPDTFPIAWRSSDGRRVVLSFEERAPGRLQLTYTETTVVDSGTLLSIQGTVDVEKLIAGDDVSQWLTVEASTDALSKQRLQEFLRGVPGPAEYQRTGMVWLRSGTRPDAIAGHRGATKVTFHDLSFGDCEMRCDAWFADDFFPGSVRWKQTVTQKQTGQTIRVTTWTAEQF
;
A
#
# COMPACT_ATOMS: atom_id res chain seq x y z
N MET A 1 -37.55 22.52 -57.97
CA MET A 1 -36.22 21.88 -58.03
C MET A 1 -35.52 22.18 -56.71
N ALA A 2 -35.58 21.21 -55.79
CA ALA A 2 -35.08 21.34 -54.43
C ALA A 2 -33.77 20.56 -54.30
N ASP A 3 -32.72 21.25 -53.87
CA ASP A 3 -31.41 20.66 -53.61
C ASP A 3 -31.33 20.30 -52.12
N ALA A 4 -31.26 19.01 -51.83
CA ALA A 4 -31.35 18.46 -50.49
C ALA A 4 -29.99 18.50 -49.79
N SER A 5 -29.80 19.50 -48.92
CA SER A 5 -28.69 19.56 -47.98
C SER A 5 -28.76 18.39 -46.98
N THR A 6 -27.93 17.38 -47.19
CA THR A 6 -27.75 16.28 -46.23
C THR A 6 -26.87 16.73 -45.06
N SER A 7 -27.52 17.17 -43.97
CA SER A 7 -26.87 17.35 -42.68
C SER A 7 -26.28 16.02 -42.18
N PRO A 8 -25.11 16.00 -41.51
CA PRO A 8 -24.56 14.78 -40.95
C PRO A 8 -25.42 14.34 -39.76
N SER A 9 -26.19 13.28 -39.95
CA SER A 9 -26.99 12.65 -38.91
C SER A 9 -26.10 12.26 -37.72
N ARG A 10 -26.31 12.92 -36.58
CA ARG A 10 -25.90 12.40 -35.26
C ARG A 10 -26.55 11.03 -35.10
N GLU A 11 -25.78 9.94 -35.27
CA GLU A 11 -26.22 8.59 -34.89
C GLU A 11 -26.72 8.64 -33.44
N ARG A 12 -28.05 8.51 -33.29
CA ARG A 12 -28.70 8.52 -31.98
C ARG A 12 -28.32 7.25 -31.23
N TRP A 13 -28.10 7.45 -29.94
CA TRP A 13 -27.75 6.47 -28.92
C TRP A 13 -28.90 5.49 -28.60
N THR A 14 -29.55 4.87 -29.59
CA THR A 14 -30.81 4.14 -29.39
C THR A 14 -30.87 2.77 -30.07
N SER A 15 -29.74 2.06 -30.20
CA SER A 15 -29.79 0.62 -30.49
C SER A 15 -29.86 -0.20 -29.18
N PRO A 16 -30.56 -1.35 -29.15
CA PRO A 16 -30.63 -2.24 -27.98
C PRO A 16 -29.24 -2.63 -27.42
N ASP A 17 -28.27 -2.78 -28.31
CA ASP A 17 -26.87 -3.08 -27.99
C ASP A 17 -26.18 -2.01 -27.15
N ALA A 18 -26.61 -0.75 -27.28
CA ALA A 18 -26.11 0.34 -26.47
C ALA A 18 -26.66 0.31 -25.02
N GLY A 19 -27.67 -0.52 -24.75
CA GLY A 19 -28.24 -0.76 -23.42
C GLY A 19 -27.32 -1.64 -22.57
N CYS A 20 -26.87 -2.78 -23.11
CA CYS A 20 -25.97 -3.72 -22.40
C CYS A 20 -24.65 -3.07 -22.00
N GLU A 21 -24.00 -2.32 -22.90
CA GLU A 21 -22.77 -1.60 -22.58
C GLU A 21 -22.97 -0.58 -21.45
N ARG A 22 -24.09 0.16 -21.48
CA ARG A 22 -24.42 1.13 -20.43
C ARG A 22 -24.68 0.44 -19.10
N LEU A 23 -25.41 -0.68 -19.10
CA LEU A 23 -25.67 -1.45 -17.89
C LEU A 23 -24.38 -1.98 -17.27
N LEU A 24 -23.44 -2.50 -18.08
CA LEU A 24 -22.14 -2.97 -17.59
C LEU A 24 -21.30 -1.83 -17.00
N ILE A 25 -21.26 -0.67 -17.65
CA ILE A 25 -20.56 0.50 -17.12
C ILE A 25 -21.21 0.96 -15.80
N LEU A 26 -22.54 1.06 -15.76
CA LEU A 26 -23.27 1.44 -14.55
C LEU A 26 -23.04 0.45 -13.41
N LEU A 27 -23.06 -0.86 -13.70
CA LEU A 27 -22.77 -1.91 -12.71
C LEU A 27 -21.35 -1.79 -12.16
N ALA A 28 -20.35 -1.67 -13.04
CA ALA A 28 -18.96 -1.49 -12.62
C ALA A 28 -18.80 -0.24 -11.73
N VAL A 29 -19.34 0.90 -12.17
CA VAL A 29 -19.30 2.15 -11.41
C VAL A 29 -20.02 2.03 -10.07
N ALA A 30 -21.19 1.37 -10.02
CA ALA A 30 -21.93 1.16 -8.79
C ALA A 30 -21.15 0.30 -7.77
N VAL A 31 -20.57 -0.81 -8.22
CA VAL A 31 -19.73 -1.69 -7.38
C VAL A 31 -18.51 -0.92 -6.85
N ILE A 32 -17.80 -0.21 -7.71
CA ILE A 32 -16.62 0.59 -7.33
C ILE A 32 -16.99 1.72 -6.37
N THR A 33 -18.13 2.39 -6.61
CA THR A 33 -18.63 3.47 -5.74
C THR A 33 -18.97 2.93 -4.35
N ALA A 34 -19.68 1.79 -4.28
CA ALA A 34 -20.01 1.15 -3.01
C ALA A 34 -18.75 0.72 -2.25
N ALA A 35 -17.77 0.14 -2.94
CA ALA A 35 -16.48 -0.21 -2.34
C ALA A 35 -15.71 1.02 -1.83
N THR A 36 -15.70 2.11 -2.60
CA THR A 36 -15.03 3.36 -2.20
C THR A 36 -15.71 4.00 -1.00
N LEU A 37 -17.05 4.05 -0.97
CA LEU A 37 -17.82 4.63 0.14
C LEU A 37 -17.73 3.81 1.44
N THR A 38 -17.37 2.54 1.36
CA THR A 38 -17.16 1.66 2.52
C THR A 38 -15.69 1.47 2.88
N ALA A 39 -14.76 1.97 2.06
CA ALA A 39 -13.34 1.83 2.26
C ALA A 39 -12.88 2.43 3.60
N THR A 40 -12.03 1.71 4.32
CA THR A 40 -11.28 2.26 5.45
C THR A 40 -10.31 3.31 4.91
N PRO A 41 -10.19 4.49 5.53
CA PRO A 41 -9.22 5.49 5.10
C PRO A 41 -7.79 5.06 5.44
N LEU A 42 -6.79 5.66 4.78
CA LEU A 42 -5.38 5.57 5.19
C LEU A 42 -4.82 4.12 5.21
N GLN A 43 -5.20 3.33 4.22
CA GLN A 43 -5.10 1.86 4.24
C GLN A 43 -3.66 1.32 4.27
N SER A 44 -2.67 2.13 3.93
CA SER A 44 -1.26 1.73 3.95
C SER A 44 -0.33 2.90 4.21
N ALA A 45 0.94 2.62 4.50
CA ALA A 45 1.97 3.65 4.56
C ALA A 45 2.07 4.44 3.23
N ASN A 46 1.89 3.76 2.11
CA ASN A 46 1.88 4.34 0.77
C ASN A 46 0.76 5.37 0.58
N ASP A 47 -0.46 4.99 0.98
CA ASP A 47 -1.66 5.81 0.97
C ASP A 47 -1.50 7.01 1.94
N ARG A 48 -1.11 6.73 3.19
CA ARG A 48 -0.88 7.75 4.25
C ARG A 48 0.14 8.80 3.84
N SER A 49 1.22 8.39 3.19
CA SER A 49 2.26 9.32 2.74
C SER A 49 1.74 10.37 1.77
N ARG A 50 0.84 9.99 0.85
CA ARG A 50 0.21 10.95 -0.08
C ARG A 50 -0.80 11.84 0.63
N TRP A 51 -1.63 11.28 1.50
CA TRP A 51 -2.61 12.05 2.28
C TRP A 51 -1.95 13.03 3.25
N ALA A 52 -0.82 12.67 3.85
CA ALA A 52 -0.02 13.55 4.70
C ALA A 52 0.44 14.79 3.92
N THR A 53 0.85 14.61 2.65
CA THR A 53 1.21 15.73 1.77
C THR A 53 -0.01 16.59 1.44
N VAL A 54 -1.15 15.96 1.11
CA VAL A 54 -2.42 16.66 0.82
C VAL A 54 -2.84 17.54 2.01
N TRP A 55 -2.81 16.97 3.22
CA TRP A 55 -3.13 17.70 4.45
C TRP A 55 -2.15 18.86 4.68
N SER A 56 -0.85 18.62 4.56
CA SER A 56 0.18 19.63 4.87
C SER A 56 0.13 20.82 3.90
N LEU A 57 -0.15 20.57 2.62
CA LEU A 57 -0.30 21.64 1.65
C LEU A 57 -1.48 22.57 1.97
N VAL A 58 -2.62 22.01 2.39
CA VAL A 58 -3.84 22.80 2.65
C VAL A 58 -3.82 23.43 4.04
N GLU A 59 -3.37 22.71 5.07
CA GLU A 59 -3.49 23.16 6.46
C GLU A 59 -2.25 23.92 6.95
N ARG A 60 -1.12 23.78 6.25
CA ARG A 60 0.18 24.38 6.62
C ARG A 60 0.90 25.09 5.49
N GLY A 61 0.42 25.00 4.24
CA GLY A 61 1.07 25.64 3.10
C GLY A 61 2.46 25.07 2.77
N THR A 62 2.74 23.82 3.15
CA THR A 62 4.07 23.21 2.99
C THR A 62 4.00 21.74 2.55
N TYR A 63 5.07 21.25 1.91
CA TYR A 63 5.26 19.83 1.61
C TYR A 63 5.81 19.03 2.81
N GLN A 64 6.21 19.70 3.87
CA GLN A 64 6.71 19.10 5.10
C GLN A 64 5.57 18.38 5.84
N ILE A 65 5.78 17.11 6.19
CA ILE A 65 4.75 16.26 6.83
C ILE A 65 5.01 16.02 8.33
N ASP A 66 5.93 16.77 8.94
CA ASP A 66 6.39 16.55 10.33
C ASP A 66 5.26 16.50 11.35
N GLU A 67 4.26 17.40 11.23
CA GLU A 67 3.15 17.47 12.18
C GLU A 67 2.19 16.29 12.03
N ILE A 68 1.74 16.01 10.81
CA ILE A 68 0.73 14.98 10.55
C ILE A 68 1.29 13.58 10.76
N ASP A 69 2.59 13.35 10.48
CA ASP A 69 3.24 12.05 10.70
C ASP A 69 3.35 11.66 12.18
N ARG A 70 3.35 12.64 13.10
CA ARG A 70 3.34 12.39 14.56
C ARG A 70 1.97 11.95 15.09
N ILE A 71 0.91 12.09 14.30
CA ILE A 71 -0.45 11.79 14.74
C ILE A 71 -0.68 10.26 14.64
N PRO A 72 -1.18 9.61 15.69
CA PRO A 72 -1.54 8.19 15.64
C PRO A 72 -2.44 7.87 14.44
N GLY A 73 -2.10 6.82 13.69
CA GLY A 73 -2.81 6.42 12.49
C GLY A 73 -2.42 7.15 11.20
N TRP A 74 -1.64 8.23 11.26
CA TRP A 74 -1.14 8.97 10.09
C TRP A 74 0.33 8.69 9.74
N SER A 75 1.10 8.18 10.71
CA SER A 75 2.53 7.89 10.50
C SER A 75 2.78 6.94 9.32
N THR A 76 3.85 7.21 8.59
CA THR A 76 4.24 6.41 7.41
C THR A 76 5.72 6.06 7.39
N ILE A 77 6.02 4.85 6.89
CA ILE A 77 7.38 4.45 6.52
C ILE A 77 7.79 4.99 5.14
N ASP A 78 6.82 5.40 4.32
CA ASP A 78 7.00 5.94 2.98
C ASP A 78 7.35 7.44 3.03
N LYS A 79 8.37 7.79 3.82
CA LYS A 79 8.86 9.17 4.01
C LYS A 79 10.38 9.24 3.95
N VAL A 80 10.87 10.43 3.66
CA VAL A 80 12.30 10.75 3.61
C VAL A 80 12.61 11.92 4.54
N ARG A 81 13.86 12.03 4.97
CA ARG A 81 14.36 13.18 5.73
C ARG A 81 15.19 14.07 4.81
N HIS A 82 14.90 15.36 4.79
CA HIS A 82 15.59 16.31 3.91
C HIS A 82 15.71 17.69 4.56
N ARG A 83 16.81 18.38 4.26
CA ARG A 83 17.02 19.82 4.49
C ARG A 83 17.54 20.44 3.19
N SER A 84 17.06 21.63 2.84
CA SER A 84 17.43 22.29 1.59
C SER A 84 18.85 22.85 1.60
N SER A 85 19.38 23.16 2.78
CA SER A 85 20.73 23.65 3.00
C SER A 85 21.24 23.24 4.39
N PRO A 86 22.56 23.26 4.65
CA PRO A 86 23.13 22.82 5.93
C PRO A 86 22.63 23.60 7.16
N ASP A 87 22.27 24.86 6.97
CA ASP A 87 21.74 25.81 7.97
C ASP A 87 20.25 25.61 8.28
N GLN A 88 19.51 24.90 7.41
CA GLN A 88 18.10 24.63 7.65
C GLN A 88 17.87 23.34 8.46
N PRO A 89 16.79 23.31 9.28
CA PRO A 89 16.43 22.11 10.01
C PRO A 89 16.02 20.97 9.08
N TRP A 90 16.19 19.75 9.57
CA TRP A 90 15.70 18.56 8.89
C TRP A 90 14.19 18.43 9.02
N HIS A 91 13.55 18.13 7.91
CA HIS A 91 12.11 17.89 7.83
C HIS A 91 11.78 16.56 7.17
N PHE A 92 10.61 16.03 7.50
CA PHE A 92 10.05 14.87 6.82
C PHE A 92 9.22 15.26 5.62
N TYR A 93 9.37 14.50 4.54
CA TYR A 93 8.60 14.63 3.31
C TYR A 93 8.08 13.27 2.86
N SER A 94 6.98 13.25 2.10
CA SER A 94 6.55 12.05 1.40
C SER A 94 7.63 11.56 0.43
N SER A 95 7.84 10.25 0.36
CA SER A 95 8.71 9.65 -0.66
C SER A 95 8.11 9.66 -2.07
N LYS A 96 6.83 10.03 -2.22
CA LYS A 96 6.09 9.96 -3.49
C LYS A 96 6.24 11.26 -4.29
N PRO A 97 6.22 11.20 -5.64
CA PRO A 97 6.23 12.41 -6.45
C PRO A 97 5.08 13.37 -6.07
N PRO A 98 5.35 14.68 -5.93
CA PRO A 98 4.42 15.63 -5.30
C PRO A 98 3.23 16.01 -6.19
N LEU A 99 3.31 15.85 -7.51
CA LEU A 99 2.29 16.33 -8.44
C LEU A 99 0.88 15.81 -8.08
N LEU A 100 0.72 14.49 -7.90
CA LEU A 100 -0.59 13.91 -7.61
C LEU A 100 -1.18 14.46 -6.31
N SER A 101 -0.39 14.47 -5.23
CA SER A 101 -0.83 15.03 -3.94
C SER A 101 -1.14 16.52 -4.04
N THR A 102 -0.44 17.27 -4.91
CA THR A 102 -0.71 18.69 -5.14
C THR A 102 -2.06 18.91 -5.84
N LEU A 103 -2.37 18.09 -6.86
CA LEU A 103 -3.68 18.13 -7.53
C LEU A 103 -4.81 17.78 -6.55
N VAL A 104 -4.62 16.75 -5.72
CA VAL A 104 -5.61 16.34 -4.71
C VAL A 104 -5.74 17.39 -3.60
N ALA A 105 -4.66 18.07 -3.22
CA ALA A 105 -4.69 19.18 -2.27
C ALA A 105 -5.59 20.33 -2.78
N GLY A 106 -5.58 20.63 -4.07
CA GLY A 106 -6.50 21.61 -4.66
C GLY A 106 -7.98 21.21 -4.49
N LEU A 107 -8.32 19.93 -4.68
CA LEU A 107 -9.67 19.42 -4.45
C LEU A 107 -10.05 19.42 -2.97
N TYR A 108 -9.12 19.00 -2.10
CA TYR A 108 -9.32 19.03 -0.65
C TYR A 108 -9.51 20.47 -0.14
N PHE A 109 -8.78 21.46 -0.68
CA PHE A 109 -8.98 22.86 -0.35
C PHE A 109 -10.41 23.31 -0.68
N ILE A 110 -10.93 22.99 -1.87
CA ILE A 110 -12.31 23.32 -2.26
C ILE A 110 -13.31 22.66 -1.30
N GLU A 111 -13.15 21.37 -1.03
CA GLU A 111 -14.00 20.64 -0.09
C GLU A 111 -13.97 21.28 1.31
N ARG A 112 -12.78 21.60 1.82
CA ARG A 112 -12.60 22.20 3.14
C ARG A 112 -13.29 23.55 3.25
N GLN A 113 -13.19 24.39 2.22
CA GLN A 113 -13.80 25.73 2.19
C GLN A 113 -15.33 25.67 2.01
N THR A 114 -15.85 24.66 1.31
CA THR A 114 -17.28 24.58 0.99
C THR A 114 -18.09 23.75 1.99
N LEU A 115 -17.54 22.64 2.49
CA LEU A 115 -18.22 21.71 3.41
C LEU A 115 -17.73 21.83 4.86
N GLY A 116 -16.63 22.52 5.12
CA GLY A 116 -16.06 22.70 6.46
C GLY A 116 -15.37 21.46 7.06
N HIS A 117 -15.49 20.30 6.42
CA HIS A 117 -14.88 19.05 6.87
C HIS A 117 -13.38 19.00 6.56
N GLY A 118 -12.59 18.58 7.56
CA GLY A 118 -11.14 18.43 7.43
C GLY A 118 -10.71 16.98 7.43
N LEU A 119 -9.56 16.69 6.80
CA LEU A 119 -8.96 15.36 6.78
C LEU A 119 -8.71 14.79 8.19
N ARG A 120 -8.56 15.62 9.22
CA ARG A 120 -8.44 15.19 10.62
C ARG A 120 -9.76 15.11 11.39
N THR A 121 -10.78 15.88 10.99
CA THR A 121 -12.05 15.94 11.72
C THR A 121 -13.09 14.97 11.16
N ALA A 122 -13.00 14.65 9.87
CA ALA A 122 -13.92 13.75 9.18
C ALA A 122 -13.17 12.87 8.15
N THR A 123 -12.08 12.22 8.57
CA THR A 123 -11.17 11.45 7.68
C THR A 123 -11.90 10.50 6.72
N PRO A 124 -12.84 9.65 7.16
CA PRO A 124 -13.53 8.75 6.24
C PRO A 124 -14.35 9.51 5.19
N PHE A 125 -15.09 10.54 5.59
CA PHE A 125 -15.92 11.31 4.66
C PHE A 125 -15.07 11.98 3.58
N VAL A 126 -14.05 12.73 4.01
CA VAL A 126 -13.19 13.53 3.12
C VAL A 126 -12.41 12.64 2.15
N THR A 127 -11.76 11.60 2.65
CA THR A 127 -10.98 10.69 1.79
C THR A 127 -11.88 10.00 0.77
N ARG A 128 -13.05 9.51 1.17
CA ARG A 128 -13.99 8.83 0.26
C ARG A 128 -14.53 9.77 -0.82
N LEU A 129 -14.92 11.00 -0.46
CA LEU A 129 -15.42 11.98 -1.43
C LEU A 129 -14.35 12.32 -2.47
N LEU A 130 -13.12 12.61 -2.02
CA LEU A 130 -12.01 12.88 -2.92
C LEU A 130 -11.69 11.68 -3.82
N LEU A 131 -11.71 10.45 -3.29
CA LEU A 131 -11.50 9.23 -4.06
C LEU A 131 -12.59 9.02 -5.13
N LEU A 132 -13.85 9.36 -4.86
CA LEU A 132 -14.89 9.35 -5.90
C LEU A 132 -14.52 10.27 -7.07
N LEU A 133 -14.00 11.46 -6.78
CA LEU A 133 -13.64 12.46 -7.78
C LEU A 133 -12.39 12.10 -8.58
N ILE A 134 -11.35 11.54 -7.94
CA ILE A 134 -10.05 11.32 -8.60
C ILE A 134 -9.88 9.90 -9.14
N ASN A 135 -10.64 8.93 -8.64
CA ASN A 135 -10.55 7.53 -9.05
C ASN A 135 -11.82 7.09 -9.79
N VAL A 136 -12.99 7.18 -9.14
CA VAL A 136 -14.22 6.57 -9.66
C VAL A 136 -14.79 7.29 -10.88
N VAL A 137 -14.92 8.63 -10.82
CA VAL A 137 -15.40 9.43 -11.95
C VAL A 137 -14.47 9.31 -13.16
N PRO A 138 -13.13 9.45 -13.04
CA PRO A 138 -12.22 9.24 -14.16
C PRO A 138 -12.28 7.82 -14.72
N MET A 139 -12.43 6.79 -13.89
CA MET A 139 -12.62 5.41 -14.36
C MET A 139 -13.94 5.24 -15.12
N ALA A 140 -15.04 5.84 -14.68
CA ALA A 140 -16.30 5.82 -15.42
C ALA A 140 -16.15 6.44 -16.82
N LEU A 141 -15.48 7.60 -16.90
CA LEU A 141 -15.16 8.26 -18.17
C LEU A 141 -14.22 7.42 -19.03
N ALA A 142 -13.29 6.71 -18.40
CA ALA A 142 -12.38 5.78 -19.06
C ALA A 142 -13.18 4.64 -19.73
N LEU A 143 -14.08 3.97 -19.00
CA LEU A 143 -14.93 2.90 -19.56
C LEU A 143 -15.83 3.41 -20.70
N ILE A 144 -16.38 4.62 -20.59
CA ILE A 144 -17.13 5.26 -21.69
C ILE A 144 -16.22 5.51 -22.90
N SER A 145 -14.98 5.96 -22.67
CA SER A 145 -13.99 6.15 -23.73
C SER A 145 -13.62 4.82 -24.41
N LEU A 146 -13.47 3.73 -23.65
CA LEU A 146 -13.22 2.38 -24.17
C LEU A 146 -14.39 1.89 -25.03
N SER A 147 -15.63 2.04 -24.56
CA SER A 147 -16.85 1.73 -25.35
C SER A 147 -16.86 2.50 -26.68
N ARG A 148 -16.58 3.81 -26.64
CA ARG A 148 -16.49 4.66 -27.85
C ARG A 148 -15.37 4.23 -28.79
N SER A 149 -14.21 3.85 -28.27
CA SER A 149 -13.09 3.32 -29.06
C SER A 149 -13.48 2.03 -29.77
N MET A 150 -14.16 1.12 -29.08
CA MET A 150 -14.60 -0.14 -29.69
C MET A 150 -15.72 0.04 -30.72
N ARG A 151 -16.61 1.03 -30.54
CA ARG A 151 -17.58 1.42 -31.57
C ARG A 151 -16.93 2.07 -32.79
N LEU A 152 -15.88 2.86 -32.58
CA LEU A 152 -15.06 3.41 -33.67
C LEU A 152 -14.40 2.30 -34.50
N LEU A 153 -14.04 1.19 -33.86
CA LEU A 153 -13.56 -0.04 -34.49
C LEU A 153 -14.66 -0.93 -35.07
N ARG A 154 -15.94 -0.55 -34.92
CA ARG A 154 -17.12 -1.30 -35.40
C ARG A 154 -17.18 -2.75 -34.89
N LEU A 155 -16.65 -3.00 -33.68
CA LEU A 155 -16.63 -4.35 -33.09
C LEU A 155 -18.05 -4.83 -32.77
N SER A 156 -18.27 -6.15 -32.69
CA SER A 156 -19.55 -6.75 -32.31
C SER A 156 -19.94 -6.41 -30.87
N SER A 157 -21.25 -6.41 -30.58
CA SER A 157 -21.78 -6.12 -29.23
C SER A 157 -21.29 -7.14 -28.19
N TRP A 158 -21.12 -8.40 -28.58
CA TRP A 158 -20.49 -9.44 -27.76
C TRP A 158 -19.06 -9.04 -27.33
N THR A 159 -18.19 -8.72 -28.30
CA THR A 159 -16.80 -8.31 -28.01
C THR A 159 -16.76 -7.07 -27.13
N ARG A 160 -17.59 -6.06 -27.43
CA ARG A 160 -17.65 -4.82 -26.62
C ARG A 160 -18.05 -5.11 -25.18
N CYS A 161 -19.10 -5.90 -24.96
CA CYS A 161 -19.56 -6.27 -23.62
C CYS A 161 -18.51 -7.09 -22.86
N PHE A 162 -17.85 -8.06 -23.51
CA PHE A 162 -16.81 -8.86 -22.85
C PHE A 162 -15.61 -8.00 -22.39
N VAL A 163 -15.13 -7.10 -23.26
CA VAL A 163 -14.02 -6.19 -22.93
C VAL A 163 -14.43 -5.21 -21.83
N LEU A 164 -15.64 -4.65 -21.87
CA LEU A 164 -16.15 -3.77 -20.81
C LEU A 164 -16.32 -4.49 -19.47
N ALA A 165 -16.83 -5.73 -19.48
CA ALA A 165 -16.93 -6.53 -18.26
C ALA A 165 -15.54 -6.85 -17.68
N SER A 166 -14.57 -7.19 -18.54
CA SER A 166 -13.17 -7.42 -18.14
C SER A 166 -12.54 -6.16 -17.55
N ALA A 167 -12.75 -5.00 -18.17
CA ALA A 167 -12.21 -3.72 -17.72
C ALA A 167 -12.89 -3.20 -16.44
N GLY A 168 -14.21 -3.34 -16.35
CA GLY A 168 -15.01 -2.79 -15.25
C GLY A 168 -15.06 -3.69 -14.01
N LEU A 169 -14.91 -5.01 -14.16
CA LEU A 169 -15.11 -5.98 -13.06
C LEU A 169 -13.94 -6.96 -12.89
N GLY A 170 -13.23 -7.28 -13.97
CA GLY A 170 -12.25 -8.38 -14.00
C GLY A 170 -10.78 -7.97 -13.97
N THR A 171 -10.44 -6.76 -13.48
CA THR A 171 -9.06 -6.28 -13.48
C THR A 171 -8.57 -5.79 -12.12
N MET A 172 -7.29 -6.05 -11.83
CA MET A 172 -6.65 -5.70 -10.57
C MET A 172 -6.35 -4.21 -10.37
N VAL A 173 -6.65 -3.33 -11.34
CA VAL A 173 -6.66 -1.88 -11.07
C VAL A 173 -7.89 -1.47 -10.24
N ASN A 174 -8.95 -2.27 -10.23
CA ASN A 174 -10.20 -1.91 -9.56
C ASN A 174 -10.10 -1.80 -8.03
N PRO A 175 -9.45 -2.74 -7.31
CA PRO A 175 -9.26 -2.59 -5.87
C PRO A 175 -8.56 -1.29 -5.47
N PHE A 176 -7.64 -0.79 -6.31
CA PHE A 176 -6.88 0.43 -6.04
C PHE A 176 -7.73 1.71 -6.14
N LEU A 177 -8.90 1.67 -6.78
CA LEU A 177 -9.85 2.80 -6.84
C LEU A 177 -10.29 3.25 -5.44
N THR A 178 -10.20 2.38 -4.43
CA THR A 178 -10.55 2.65 -3.03
C THR A 178 -9.45 3.35 -2.22
N THR A 179 -8.31 3.69 -2.82
CA THR A 179 -7.14 4.28 -2.12
C THR A 179 -6.44 5.35 -2.95
N LEU A 180 -5.70 6.26 -2.31
CA LEU A 180 -4.92 7.27 -3.02
C LEU A 180 -3.62 6.66 -3.54
N ASN A 181 -3.59 6.40 -4.84
CA ASN A 181 -2.50 5.73 -5.53
C ASN A 181 -2.25 6.39 -6.90
N ASN A 182 -1.08 6.14 -7.48
CA ASN A 182 -0.71 6.69 -8.79
C ASN A 182 -1.06 5.76 -9.98
N HIS A 183 -1.28 4.47 -9.74
CA HIS A 183 -1.57 3.48 -10.77
C HIS A 183 -2.91 3.73 -11.46
N THR A 184 -3.95 4.02 -10.68
CA THR A 184 -5.30 4.32 -11.17
C THR A 184 -5.32 5.53 -12.11
N PRO A 185 -4.86 6.73 -11.72
CA PRO A 185 -4.87 7.89 -12.61
C PRO A 185 -3.96 7.67 -13.83
N ALA A 186 -2.84 6.94 -13.68
CA ALA A 186 -1.98 6.59 -14.82
C ALA A 186 -2.70 5.69 -15.84
N ALA A 187 -3.39 4.63 -15.39
CA ALA A 187 -4.16 3.74 -16.25
C ALA A 187 -5.30 4.50 -16.98
N VAL A 188 -6.00 5.39 -16.28
CA VAL A 188 -7.05 6.22 -16.89
C VAL A 188 -6.46 7.17 -17.96
N CYS A 189 -5.36 7.86 -17.66
CA CYS A 189 -4.69 8.73 -18.61
C CYS A 189 -4.15 7.95 -19.83
N LEU A 190 -3.60 6.76 -19.60
CA LEU A 190 -3.17 5.88 -20.68
C LEU A 190 -4.35 5.55 -21.60
N LEU A 191 -5.51 5.16 -21.06
CA LEU A 191 -6.67 4.85 -21.88
C LEU A 191 -7.14 6.03 -22.74
N PHE A 192 -7.17 7.25 -22.19
CA PHE A 192 -7.50 8.45 -22.97
C PHE A 192 -6.48 8.71 -24.08
N SER A 193 -5.20 8.44 -23.81
CA SER A 193 -4.13 8.49 -24.82
C SER A 193 -4.33 7.46 -25.93
N LEU A 194 -4.65 6.21 -25.58
CA LEU A 194 -4.95 5.15 -26.56
C LEU A 194 -6.18 5.48 -27.41
N ALA A 195 -7.22 6.04 -26.79
CA ALA A 195 -8.40 6.50 -27.52
C ALA A 195 -8.07 7.65 -28.49
N ALA A 196 -7.13 8.55 -28.13
CA ALA A 196 -6.65 9.59 -29.03
C ALA A 196 -5.80 9.03 -30.18
N ILE A 197 -4.87 8.10 -29.90
CA ILE A 197 -4.10 7.36 -30.92
C ILE A 197 -5.04 6.70 -31.93
N LEU A 198 -6.08 6.02 -31.43
CA LEU A 198 -7.06 5.36 -32.28
C LEU A 198 -7.81 6.37 -33.16
N ARG A 199 -8.27 7.50 -32.60
CA ARG A 199 -8.95 8.55 -33.39
C ARG A 199 -8.05 9.18 -34.43
N ILE A 200 -6.77 9.42 -34.12
CA ILE A 200 -5.78 9.93 -35.07
C ILE A 200 -5.58 8.92 -36.20
N GLY A 201 -5.32 7.66 -35.86
CA GLY A 201 -5.03 6.62 -36.83
C GLY A 201 -6.22 6.29 -37.76
N VAL A 202 -7.45 6.21 -37.21
CA VAL A 202 -8.68 5.95 -37.99
C VAL A 202 -9.06 7.12 -38.90
N ARG A 203 -8.67 8.35 -38.54
CA ARG A 203 -9.04 9.57 -39.29
C ARG A 203 -7.95 10.11 -40.20
N ALA A 204 -6.75 9.51 -40.20
CA ALA A 204 -5.62 9.93 -41.03
C ALA A 204 -5.87 9.54 -42.50
N ARG A 205 -6.03 10.51 -43.41
CA ARG A 205 -6.25 10.26 -44.86
C ARG A 205 -4.95 9.92 -45.62
N PRO A 206 -5.03 9.34 -46.83
CA PRO A 206 -3.91 9.31 -47.80
C PRO A 206 -3.53 10.73 -48.27
N ALA A 207 -2.37 10.83 -48.92
CA ALA A 207 -1.70 12.08 -49.32
C ALA A 207 -2.52 13.00 -50.27
N ASP A 208 -3.54 12.48 -50.96
CA ASP A 208 -4.14 13.16 -52.13
C ASP A 208 -5.47 13.91 -51.83
N ALA A 209 -5.84 14.07 -50.56
CA ALA A 209 -7.10 14.75 -50.18
C ALA A 209 -6.87 16.14 -49.57
N ALA A 210 -7.46 17.16 -50.18
CA ALA A 210 -7.22 18.59 -49.93
C ALA A 210 -7.30 19.07 -48.46
N HIS A 211 -8.03 18.38 -47.56
CA HIS A 211 -8.09 18.74 -46.14
C HIS A 211 -8.13 17.52 -45.19
N PRO A 212 -7.19 17.41 -44.22
CA PRO A 212 -7.21 16.36 -43.20
C PRO A 212 -8.35 16.57 -42.20
N ARG A 213 -9.10 15.50 -41.88
CA ARG A 213 -10.14 15.49 -40.82
C ARG A 213 -9.60 15.26 -39.40
N VAL A 214 -8.29 15.05 -39.24
CA VAL A 214 -7.69 14.81 -37.93
C VAL A 214 -7.66 16.10 -37.13
N ARG A 215 -8.32 16.11 -35.97
CA ARG A 215 -8.50 17.32 -35.16
C ARG A 215 -7.22 17.60 -34.38
N SER A 216 -6.79 18.86 -34.32
CA SER A 216 -5.70 19.29 -33.43
C SER A 216 -5.97 18.91 -31.97
N MET A 217 -7.24 18.90 -31.57
CA MET A 217 -7.68 18.43 -30.26
C MET A 217 -7.29 16.98 -29.98
N ASP A 218 -7.28 16.08 -30.97
CA ASP A 218 -6.87 14.68 -30.75
C ASP A 218 -5.35 14.60 -30.44
N PHE A 219 -4.53 15.44 -31.07
CA PHE A 219 -3.10 15.58 -30.75
C PHE A 219 -2.87 16.22 -29.39
N ALA A 220 -3.64 17.26 -29.05
CA ALA A 220 -3.57 17.89 -27.74
C ALA A 220 -3.93 16.92 -26.62
N LEU A 221 -5.00 16.15 -26.79
CA LEU A 221 -5.41 15.11 -25.82
C LEU A 221 -4.34 14.03 -25.68
N LEU A 222 -3.74 13.58 -26.79
CA LEU A 222 -2.65 12.61 -26.75
C LEU A 222 -1.44 13.14 -25.99
N GLY A 223 -0.99 14.36 -26.27
CA GLY A 223 0.15 14.97 -25.59
C GLY A 223 -0.08 15.14 -24.09
N PHE A 224 -1.23 15.70 -23.73
CA PHE A 224 -1.59 15.96 -22.33
C PHE A 224 -1.68 14.67 -21.51
N PHE A 225 -2.45 13.68 -21.98
CA PHE A 225 -2.66 12.45 -21.22
C PHE A 225 -1.44 11.54 -21.23
N ALA A 226 -0.66 11.46 -22.31
CA ALA A 226 0.56 10.65 -22.33
C ALA A 226 1.60 11.21 -21.35
N ALA A 227 1.72 12.53 -21.29
CA ALA A 227 2.58 13.20 -20.32
C ALA A 227 2.10 13.02 -18.87
N LEU A 228 0.79 13.12 -18.60
CA LEU A 228 0.23 12.79 -17.27
C LEU A 228 0.49 11.34 -16.87
N THR A 229 0.35 10.38 -17.79
CA THR A 229 0.68 8.97 -17.51
C THR A 229 2.14 8.86 -17.06
N ALA A 230 3.09 9.51 -17.74
CA ALA A 230 4.51 9.52 -17.36
C ALA A 230 4.76 10.24 -16.02
N CYS A 231 4.02 11.30 -15.71
CA CYS A 231 4.15 12.03 -14.45
C CYS A 231 3.62 11.24 -13.25
N PHE A 232 2.61 10.39 -13.47
CA PHE A 232 2.10 9.48 -12.43
C PHE A 232 2.89 8.18 -12.34
N GLU A 233 3.48 7.72 -13.44
CA GLU A 233 4.27 6.48 -13.52
C GLU A 233 5.58 6.72 -14.25
N LEU A 234 6.70 6.74 -13.52
CA LEU A 234 8.02 6.98 -14.10
C LEU A 234 8.36 6.01 -15.26
N PRO A 235 8.07 4.69 -15.19
CA PRO A 235 8.28 3.79 -16.34
C PRO A 235 7.48 4.17 -17.59
N ALA A 236 6.35 4.87 -17.44
CA ALA A 236 5.52 5.31 -18.56
C ALA A 236 6.13 6.49 -19.34
N ALA A 237 7.29 7.02 -18.93
CA ALA A 237 8.08 7.92 -19.77
C ALA A 237 8.40 7.29 -21.15
N LEU A 238 8.62 5.97 -21.20
CA LEU A 238 8.80 5.24 -22.46
C LEU A 238 7.55 5.31 -23.35
N PHE A 239 6.35 5.22 -22.77
CA PHE A 239 5.10 5.44 -23.51
C PHE A 239 5.01 6.87 -24.05
N GLY A 240 5.42 7.88 -23.28
CA GLY A 240 5.48 9.27 -23.73
C GLY A 240 6.36 9.49 -24.96
N LEU A 241 7.50 8.78 -25.04
CA LEU A 241 8.37 8.80 -26.23
C LEU A 241 7.71 8.11 -27.43
N VAL A 242 7.08 6.95 -27.22
CA VAL A 242 6.36 6.22 -28.26
C VAL A 242 5.17 7.03 -28.81
N SER A 243 4.40 7.67 -27.94
CA SER A 243 3.26 8.52 -28.34
C SER A 243 3.72 9.78 -29.09
N PHE A 244 4.86 10.36 -28.71
CA PHE A 244 5.46 11.48 -29.43
C PHE A 244 5.91 11.06 -30.84
N GLY A 245 6.63 9.93 -30.94
CA GLY A 245 7.01 9.35 -32.23
C GLY A 245 5.80 9.08 -33.13
N PHE A 246 4.74 8.47 -32.58
CA PHE A 246 3.47 8.27 -33.28
C PHE A 246 2.86 9.59 -33.77
N ALA A 247 2.85 10.63 -32.93
CA ALA A 247 2.32 11.94 -33.30
C ALA A 247 3.13 12.58 -34.44
N VAL A 248 4.46 12.58 -34.35
CA VAL A 248 5.37 13.11 -35.39
C VAL A 248 5.16 12.40 -36.73
N LEU A 249 5.03 11.08 -36.70
CA LEU A 249 4.77 10.25 -37.88
C LEU A 249 3.35 10.46 -38.45
N SER A 250 2.41 10.93 -37.64
CA SER A 250 1.04 11.21 -38.05
C SER A 250 0.87 12.60 -38.66
N ASP A 251 1.38 13.65 -38.00
CA ASP A 251 1.33 15.05 -38.45
C ASP A 251 2.31 15.92 -37.65
N ARG A 252 3.41 16.36 -38.29
CA ARG A 252 4.45 17.17 -37.62
C ARG A 252 3.93 18.52 -37.14
N ARG A 253 3.06 19.18 -37.91
CA ARG A 253 2.53 20.51 -37.58
C ARG A 253 1.61 20.44 -36.37
N LYS A 254 0.68 19.49 -36.34
CA LYS A 254 -0.21 19.29 -35.18
C LYS A 254 0.55 18.77 -33.97
N THR A 255 1.62 18.02 -34.17
CA THR A 255 2.50 17.63 -33.07
C THR A 255 3.13 18.86 -32.42
N LEU A 256 3.74 19.74 -33.22
CA LEU A 256 4.37 20.96 -32.71
C LEU A 256 3.37 21.95 -32.09
N LEU A 257 2.21 22.15 -32.73
CA LEU A 257 1.25 23.19 -32.32
C LEU A 257 0.20 22.73 -31.31
N ALA A 258 -0.02 21.42 -31.13
CA ALA A 258 -1.06 20.91 -30.25
C ALA A 258 -0.54 19.86 -29.25
N TYR A 259 0.22 18.84 -29.69
CA TYR A 259 0.76 17.82 -28.78
C TYR A 259 1.80 18.40 -27.82
N VAL A 260 2.80 19.11 -28.34
CA VAL A 260 3.92 19.60 -27.51
C VAL A 260 3.45 20.59 -26.44
N PRO A 261 2.66 21.63 -26.77
CA PRO A 261 2.16 22.56 -25.76
C PRO A 261 1.29 21.86 -24.71
N SER A 262 0.45 20.92 -25.10
CA SER A 262 -0.42 20.21 -24.16
C SER A 262 0.34 19.22 -23.27
N ALA A 263 1.37 18.55 -23.79
CA ALA A 263 2.26 17.70 -23.01
C ALA A 263 3.09 18.51 -22.00
N MET A 264 3.41 19.77 -22.33
CA MET A 264 4.22 20.61 -21.47
C MET A 264 3.51 21.04 -20.20
N VAL A 265 2.18 21.12 -20.19
CA VAL A 265 1.40 21.48 -19.00
C VAL A 265 1.67 20.51 -17.82
N PRO A 266 1.41 19.20 -17.93
CA PRO A 266 1.69 18.27 -16.83
C PRO A 266 3.17 18.08 -16.56
N LEU A 267 4.05 18.12 -17.58
CA LEU A 267 5.50 18.01 -17.39
C LEU A 267 6.04 19.20 -16.59
N ALA A 268 5.66 20.43 -16.93
CA ALA A 268 6.03 21.62 -16.19
C ALA A 268 5.51 21.53 -14.75
N ALA A 269 4.25 21.14 -14.54
CA ALA A 269 3.69 20.96 -13.20
C ALA A 269 4.47 19.90 -12.40
N PHE A 270 4.85 18.78 -13.03
CA PHE A 270 5.67 17.75 -12.39
C PHE A 270 7.04 18.29 -11.96
N PHE A 271 7.76 18.98 -12.85
CA PHE A 271 9.09 19.50 -12.51
C PHE A 271 9.04 20.65 -11.51
N VAL A 272 8.06 21.55 -11.62
CA VAL A 272 7.87 22.66 -10.67
C VAL A 272 7.54 22.14 -9.28
N THR A 273 6.59 21.20 -9.15
CA THR A 273 6.25 20.63 -7.84
C THR A 273 7.41 19.85 -7.23
N ASN A 274 8.21 19.13 -8.03
CA ASN A 274 9.45 18.53 -7.56
C ASN A 274 10.46 19.57 -7.12
N TRP A 275 10.67 20.64 -7.90
CA TRP A 275 11.60 21.71 -7.56
C TRP A 275 11.26 22.36 -6.22
N ILE A 276 9.98 22.66 -5.97
CA ILE A 276 9.50 23.22 -4.70
C ILE A 276 9.73 22.23 -3.54
N CYS A 277 9.49 20.94 -3.76
CA CYS A 277 9.52 19.92 -2.70
C CYS A 277 10.94 19.43 -2.36
N THR A 278 11.79 19.24 -3.38
CA THR A 278 13.10 18.59 -3.24
C THR A 278 14.30 19.53 -3.45
N GLY A 279 14.05 20.76 -3.91
CA GLY A 279 15.09 21.69 -4.36
C GLY A 279 15.67 21.37 -5.75
N GLY A 280 15.09 20.41 -6.48
CA GLY A 280 15.57 20.00 -7.80
C GLY A 280 14.52 19.25 -8.63
N ILE A 281 14.91 18.80 -9.82
CA ILE A 281 13.98 18.09 -10.73
C ILE A 281 13.80 16.60 -10.39
N LYS A 282 14.67 16.05 -9.53
CA LYS A 282 14.67 14.63 -9.17
C LYS A 282 13.66 14.39 -8.03
N PRO A 283 12.66 13.52 -8.20
CA PRO A 283 11.72 13.20 -7.12
C PRO A 283 12.40 12.42 -6.00
N PHE A 284 11.91 12.56 -4.75
CA PHE A 284 12.47 11.85 -3.60
C PHE A 284 12.54 10.33 -3.80
N TYR A 285 11.55 9.75 -4.47
CA TYR A 285 11.52 8.34 -4.85
C TYR A 285 12.84 7.85 -5.50
N ALA A 286 13.51 8.68 -6.28
CA ALA A 286 14.74 8.32 -6.98
C ALA A 286 16.01 8.44 -6.10
N TYR A 287 15.87 8.80 -4.82
CA TYR A 287 16.94 8.84 -3.81
C TYR A 287 16.93 7.60 -2.90
N TYR A 288 16.23 6.54 -3.30
CA TYR A 288 16.24 5.28 -2.56
C TYR A 288 17.68 4.77 -2.35
N GLY A 289 18.00 4.33 -1.12
CA GLY A 289 19.35 3.89 -0.73
C GLY A 289 20.36 5.02 -0.45
N THR A 290 19.88 6.23 -0.14
CA THR A 290 20.73 7.35 0.29
C THR A 290 20.38 7.79 1.71
N GLU A 291 21.12 8.76 2.25
CA GLU A 291 20.90 9.34 3.58
C GLU A 291 19.50 9.95 3.77
N LYS A 292 18.78 10.22 2.68
CA LYS A 292 17.38 10.67 2.73
C LYS A 292 16.43 9.55 3.21
N TYR A 293 16.76 8.30 2.91
CA TYR A 293 15.99 7.12 3.30
C TYR A 293 16.58 6.46 4.55
N GLU A 294 17.91 6.42 4.64
CA GLU A 294 18.66 5.77 5.71
C GLU A 294 19.12 6.82 6.72
N TYR A 295 18.31 7.04 7.76
CA TYR A 295 18.58 8.06 8.77
C TYR A 295 18.15 7.59 10.15
N ILE A 296 18.75 8.17 11.18
CA ILE A 296 18.33 8.04 12.58
C ILE A 296 17.69 9.37 13.02
N HIS A 297 16.52 9.30 13.64
CA HIS A 297 15.80 10.46 14.18
C HIS A 297 15.34 10.20 15.61
N ASN A 298 15.84 10.99 16.56
CA ASN A 298 15.62 10.85 18.00
C ASN A 298 15.96 9.43 18.49
N GLY A 299 17.14 8.92 18.12
CA GLY A 299 17.58 7.55 18.38
C GLY A 299 16.90 6.45 17.55
N ILE A 300 15.86 6.77 16.76
CA ILE A 300 15.09 5.76 16.01
C ILE A 300 15.59 5.66 14.56
N PRO A 301 16.11 4.50 14.11
CA PRO A 301 16.46 4.28 12.71
C PRO A 301 15.20 4.24 11.85
N SER A 302 15.31 4.74 10.62
CA SER A 302 14.24 4.64 9.64
C SER A 302 13.97 3.17 9.26
N TYR A 303 12.75 2.88 8.83
CA TYR A 303 12.37 1.55 8.37
C TYR A 303 13.31 1.00 7.28
N TRP A 304 13.79 1.86 6.39
CA TRP A 304 14.61 1.48 5.25
C TRP A 304 16.05 1.10 5.59
N MET A 305 16.51 1.36 6.83
CA MET A 305 17.80 0.82 7.32
C MET A 305 17.72 -0.67 7.62
N ASN A 306 16.53 -1.20 7.92
CA ASN A 306 16.29 -2.62 8.16
C ASN A 306 14.88 -2.99 7.68
N PRO A 307 14.64 -3.06 6.36
CA PRO A 307 13.32 -3.39 5.81
C PRO A 307 12.92 -4.81 6.23
N GLN A 308 11.61 -5.09 6.29
CA GLN A 308 11.08 -6.34 6.84
C GLN A 308 10.07 -6.99 5.88
N GLY A 309 9.90 -8.30 6.00
CA GLY A 309 8.93 -9.07 5.19
C GLY A 309 9.17 -8.92 3.69
N MET A 310 8.13 -8.56 2.93
CA MET A 310 8.21 -8.36 1.47
C MET A 310 9.23 -7.28 1.08
N ASP A 311 9.49 -6.27 1.91
CA ASP A 311 10.51 -5.23 1.62
C ASP A 311 11.95 -5.74 1.81
N ALA A 312 12.14 -6.90 2.44
CA ALA A 312 13.44 -7.56 2.66
C ALA A 312 13.72 -8.73 1.68
N LEU A 313 13.02 -8.76 0.55
CA LEU A 313 12.99 -9.91 -0.35
C LEU A 313 14.37 -10.25 -0.94
N GLN A 314 14.77 -11.52 -0.82
CA GLN A 314 16.00 -12.05 -1.43
C GLN A 314 15.70 -13.28 -2.30
N GLU A 315 15.10 -13.04 -3.46
CA GLU A 315 14.78 -14.11 -4.41
C GLU A 315 15.62 -14.04 -5.68
N SER A 316 15.87 -15.22 -6.25
CA SER A 316 16.48 -15.34 -7.57
C SER A 316 15.52 -14.83 -8.65
N THR A 317 16.06 -14.31 -9.75
CA THR A 317 15.25 -13.80 -10.86
C THR A 317 14.24 -14.80 -11.41
N PRO A 318 14.53 -16.12 -11.56
CA PRO A 318 13.55 -17.09 -12.02
C PRO A 318 12.36 -17.28 -11.09
N VAL A 319 12.60 -17.36 -9.76
CA VAL A 319 11.52 -17.46 -8.76
C VAL A 319 10.65 -16.21 -8.80
N TYR A 320 11.30 -15.04 -8.86
CA TYR A 320 10.61 -13.77 -8.97
C TYR A 320 9.76 -13.67 -10.23
N ALA A 321 10.31 -14.07 -11.38
CA ALA A 321 9.57 -14.10 -12.64
C ALA A 321 8.36 -15.05 -12.58
N MET A 322 8.51 -16.24 -11.98
CA MET A 322 7.40 -17.17 -11.80
C MET A 322 6.29 -16.54 -10.96
N HIS A 323 6.61 -15.90 -9.83
CA HIS A 323 5.64 -15.23 -9.00
C HIS A 323 5.02 -13.98 -9.64
N CYS A 324 5.72 -13.29 -10.54
CA CYS A 324 5.15 -12.21 -11.36
C CYS A 324 4.15 -12.70 -12.42
N LEU A 325 4.29 -13.93 -12.93
CA LEU A 325 3.44 -14.44 -14.01
C LEU A 325 2.29 -15.31 -13.49
N ILE A 326 2.59 -16.33 -12.70
CA ILE A 326 1.64 -17.39 -12.31
C ILE A 326 1.64 -17.72 -10.80
N GLY A 327 2.49 -17.08 -10.00
CA GLY A 327 2.50 -17.27 -8.54
C GLY A 327 1.68 -16.23 -7.79
N HIS A 328 2.06 -15.94 -6.54
CA HIS A 328 1.25 -15.17 -5.60
C HIS A 328 0.88 -13.76 -6.10
N HIS A 329 1.79 -13.02 -6.75
CA HIS A 329 1.52 -11.72 -7.41
C HIS A 329 1.28 -11.86 -8.92
N GLY A 330 0.94 -13.06 -9.40
CA GLY A 330 0.97 -13.39 -10.81
C GLY A 330 -0.08 -12.66 -11.64
N LEU A 331 0.34 -12.09 -12.78
CA LEU A 331 -0.56 -11.46 -13.74
C LEU A 331 -1.68 -12.42 -14.19
N PHE A 332 -1.34 -13.67 -14.47
CA PHE A 332 -2.28 -14.66 -15.01
C PHE A 332 -2.99 -15.47 -13.93
N SER A 333 -2.38 -15.70 -12.77
CA SER A 333 -3.03 -16.40 -11.66
C SER A 333 -4.08 -15.53 -10.99
N LEU A 334 -3.78 -14.24 -10.79
CA LEU A 334 -4.70 -13.29 -10.16
C LEU A 334 -5.69 -12.69 -11.15
N THR A 335 -5.35 -12.60 -12.43
CA THR A 335 -6.22 -12.08 -13.49
C THR A 335 -6.26 -13.03 -14.71
N PRO A 336 -6.86 -14.24 -14.59
CA PRO A 336 -6.83 -15.26 -15.65
C PRO A 336 -7.32 -14.82 -17.04
N VAL A 337 -8.20 -13.82 -17.12
CA VAL A 337 -8.65 -13.25 -18.41
C VAL A 337 -7.49 -12.65 -19.22
N LEU A 338 -6.37 -12.27 -18.59
CA LEU A 338 -5.18 -11.77 -19.28
C LEU A 338 -4.49 -12.82 -20.15
N LEU A 339 -4.77 -14.12 -19.96
CA LEU A 339 -4.34 -15.17 -20.89
C LEU A 339 -4.90 -14.92 -22.31
N LEU A 340 -6.14 -14.42 -22.38
CA LEU A 340 -6.75 -14.03 -23.65
C LEU A 340 -6.06 -12.79 -24.24
N SER A 341 -5.65 -11.82 -23.42
CA SER A 341 -4.88 -10.66 -23.88
C SER A 341 -3.55 -11.07 -24.52
N VAL A 342 -2.84 -12.05 -23.94
CA VAL A 342 -1.63 -12.62 -24.55
C VAL A 342 -1.93 -13.29 -25.88
N ALA A 343 -3.00 -14.09 -25.96
CA ALA A 343 -3.44 -14.70 -27.22
C ALA A 343 -3.77 -13.64 -28.29
N GLY A 344 -4.39 -12.52 -27.91
CA GLY A 344 -4.67 -11.42 -28.83
C GLY A 344 -3.41 -10.69 -29.32
N TRP A 345 -2.39 -10.52 -28.47
CA TRP A 345 -1.07 -10.05 -28.92
C TRP A 345 -0.41 -11.05 -29.89
N MET A 346 -0.49 -12.36 -29.63
CA MET A 346 0.03 -13.38 -30.54
C MET A 346 -0.69 -13.37 -31.90
N LEU A 347 -2.01 -13.19 -31.92
CA LEU A 347 -2.79 -13.03 -33.16
C LEU A 347 -2.37 -11.79 -33.96
N THR A 348 -1.88 -10.74 -33.28
CA THR A 348 -1.38 -9.51 -33.92
C THR A 348 -0.11 -9.75 -34.74
N LEU A 349 0.69 -10.77 -34.40
CA LEU A 349 1.89 -11.15 -35.15
C LEU A 349 1.55 -11.75 -36.52
N ARG A 350 0.37 -12.36 -36.66
CA ARG A 350 -0.13 -12.94 -37.92
C ARG A 350 -0.97 -11.90 -38.66
N ARG A 351 -0.30 -11.09 -39.51
CA ARG A 351 -0.91 -9.93 -40.20
C ARG A 351 -2.24 -10.24 -40.89
N ASP A 352 -2.33 -11.38 -41.56
CA ASP A 352 -3.53 -11.79 -42.31
C ASP A 352 -4.66 -12.22 -41.38
N ALA A 353 -4.33 -12.80 -40.21
CA ALA A 353 -5.29 -13.16 -39.19
C ALA A 353 -5.93 -11.92 -38.55
N LEU A 354 -5.14 -10.90 -38.19
CA LEU A 354 -5.68 -9.67 -37.62
C LEU A 354 -6.62 -8.94 -38.59
N LEU A 355 -6.25 -8.90 -39.88
CA LEU A 355 -7.12 -8.35 -40.90
C LEU A 355 -8.40 -9.17 -41.01
N GLY A 356 -8.34 -10.49 -41.17
CA GLY A 356 -9.51 -11.37 -41.26
C GLY A 356 -10.47 -11.37 -40.05
N LEU A 357 -10.03 -10.85 -38.91
CA LEU A 357 -10.82 -10.79 -37.67
C LEU A 357 -11.64 -9.51 -37.49
N LEU A 358 -11.28 -8.43 -38.19
CA LEU A 358 -12.09 -7.20 -38.22
C LEU A 358 -13.28 -7.38 -39.18
N PRO A 359 -14.42 -6.70 -38.93
CA PRO A 359 -15.67 -6.96 -39.66
C PRO A 359 -15.46 -6.97 -41.18
N GLU A 360 -15.96 -8.03 -41.84
CA GLU A 360 -16.02 -8.11 -43.30
C GLU A 360 -16.94 -7.02 -43.86
N PRO A 361 -16.64 -6.46 -45.04
CA PRO A 361 -17.56 -5.55 -45.71
C PRO A 361 -18.90 -6.25 -45.97
N ALA A 362 -20.00 -5.49 -45.98
CA ALA A 362 -21.31 -6.03 -46.35
C ALA A 362 -21.24 -6.76 -47.69
N ALA A 363 -21.99 -7.85 -47.83
CA ALA A 363 -21.90 -8.83 -48.93
C ALA A 363 -21.96 -8.27 -50.37
N ASN A 364 -22.31 -6.99 -50.55
CA ASN A 364 -22.40 -6.31 -51.84
C ASN A 364 -21.22 -5.34 -52.13
N ALA A 365 -20.23 -5.22 -51.25
CA ALA A 365 -19.07 -4.35 -51.41
C ALA A 365 -17.79 -5.20 -51.45
N GLY A 366 -17.41 -5.69 -52.63
CA GLY A 366 -16.25 -6.59 -52.82
C GLY A 366 -14.87 -6.04 -52.43
N HIS A 367 -14.79 -4.91 -51.70
CA HIS A 367 -13.56 -4.30 -51.20
C HIS A 367 -13.76 -3.74 -49.77
N ARG A 368 -12.83 -4.03 -48.85
CA ARG A 368 -12.79 -3.39 -47.52
C ARG A 368 -12.72 -1.88 -47.65
N SER A 369 -13.51 -1.16 -46.87
CA SER A 369 -13.45 0.30 -46.90
C SER A 369 -12.08 0.76 -46.38
N GLN A 370 -11.53 1.81 -46.99
CA GLN A 370 -10.23 2.37 -46.60
C GLN A 370 -10.16 2.76 -45.11
N THR A 371 -11.31 3.13 -44.53
CA THR A 371 -11.48 3.42 -43.10
C THR A 371 -11.21 2.20 -42.22
N ASP A 372 -11.63 1.01 -42.64
CA ASP A 372 -11.45 -0.23 -41.88
C ASP A 372 -9.97 -0.65 -41.86
N ASN A 373 -9.25 -0.42 -42.97
CA ASN A 373 -7.80 -0.64 -43.03
C ASN A 373 -7.02 0.31 -42.09
N GLN A 374 -7.46 1.57 -41.99
CA GLN A 374 -6.87 2.54 -41.07
C GLN A 374 -7.14 2.21 -39.61
N ALA A 375 -8.35 1.75 -39.29
CA ALA A 375 -8.73 1.23 -37.99
C ALA A 375 -7.86 0.03 -37.57
N ALA A 376 -7.68 -0.94 -38.49
CA ALA A 376 -6.81 -2.09 -38.28
C ALA A 376 -5.36 -1.68 -37.99
N LYS A 377 -4.83 -0.73 -38.77
CA LYS A 377 -3.47 -0.21 -38.59
C LYS A 377 -3.31 0.49 -37.24
N ALA A 378 -4.27 1.33 -36.86
CA ALA A 378 -4.25 2.04 -35.58
C ALA A 378 -4.33 1.08 -34.38
N LEU A 379 -5.23 0.10 -34.45
CA LEU A 379 -5.32 -0.95 -33.44
C LEU A 379 -4.01 -1.74 -33.35
N ARG A 380 -3.41 -2.11 -34.48
CA ARG A 380 -2.11 -2.82 -34.50
C ARG A 380 -1.00 -2.03 -33.80
N VAL A 381 -0.93 -0.71 -34.00
CA VAL A 381 0.02 0.16 -33.30
C VAL A 381 -0.19 0.07 -31.78
N ILE A 382 -1.43 0.14 -31.31
CA ILE A 382 -1.76 0.01 -29.88
C ILE A 382 -1.35 -1.38 -29.36
N LEU A 383 -1.67 -2.44 -30.09
CA LEU A 383 -1.39 -3.82 -29.67
C LEU A 383 0.11 -4.11 -29.61
N THR A 384 0.86 -3.78 -30.67
CA THR A 384 2.31 -3.97 -30.70
C THR A 384 3.00 -3.08 -29.67
N GLY A 385 2.60 -1.81 -29.55
CA GLY A 385 3.14 -0.91 -28.52
C GLY A 385 2.88 -1.43 -27.11
N GLY A 386 1.67 -1.93 -26.85
CA GLY A 386 1.31 -2.52 -25.56
C GLY A 386 2.12 -3.75 -25.20
N ALA A 387 2.30 -4.69 -26.14
CA ALA A 387 3.11 -5.88 -25.93
C ALA A 387 4.58 -5.53 -25.63
N LEU A 388 5.17 -4.59 -26.40
CA LEU A 388 6.54 -4.15 -26.21
C LEU A 388 6.72 -3.42 -24.87
N LEU A 389 5.79 -2.53 -24.50
CA LEU A 389 5.85 -1.80 -23.23
C LEU A 389 5.65 -2.73 -22.03
N ALA A 390 4.76 -3.71 -22.13
CA ALA A 390 4.59 -4.72 -21.09
C ALA A 390 5.84 -5.57 -20.91
N ALA A 391 6.45 -6.05 -22.01
CA ALA A 391 7.69 -6.79 -21.98
C ALA A 391 8.86 -5.94 -21.41
N ALA A 392 9.01 -4.69 -21.85
CA ALA A 392 10.05 -3.78 -21.40
C ALA A 392 9.91 -3.46 -19.90
N THR A 393 8.69 -3.17 -19.45
CA THR A 393 8.40 -2.86 -18.04
C THR A 393 8.67 -4.08 -17.16
N LEU A 394 8.14 -5.25 -17.53
CA LEU A 394 8.39 -6.48 -16.77
C LEU A 394 9.89 -6.80 -16.72
N SER A 395 10.57 -6.76 -17.86
CA SER A 395 12.02 -7.03 -17.95
C SER A 395 12.83 -6.10 -17.04
N PHE A 396 12.49 -4.80 -17.01
CA PHE A 396 13.14 -3.85 -16.13
C PHE A 396 13.02 -4.27 -14.65
N TYR A 397 11.82 -4.61 -14.18
CA TYR A 397 11.62 -5.01 -12.79
C TYR A 397 12.27 -6.37 -12.46
N LEU A 398 12.40 -7.27 -13.43
CA LEU A 398 13.16 -8.52 -13.26
C LEU A 398 14.67 -8.30 -13.07
N THR A 399 15.22 -7.15 -13.50
CA THR A 399 16.63 -6.79 -13.20
C THR A 399 16.84 -6.24 -11.79
N ARG A 400 15.77 -6.01 -11.03
CA ARG A 400 15.80 -5.29 -9.75
C ARG A 400 15.00 -6.00 -8.65
N THR A 401 15.01 -7.33 -8.64
CA THR A 401 14.20 -8.17 -7.74
C THR A 401 14.34 -7.82 -6.26
N LYS A 402 15.54 -7.42 -5.82
CA LYS A 402 15.83 -7.03 -4.43
C LYS A 402 15.21 -5.70 -3.98
N ASN A 403 14.96 -4.77 -4.91
CA ASN A 403 14.58 -3.39 -4.56
C ASN A 403 13.09 -3.11 -4.79
N TYR A 404 12.39 -3.89 -5.63
CA TYR A 404 11.03 -3.58 -6.06
C TYR A 404 10.00 -4.65 -5.72
N ASN A 405 10.39 -5.79 -5.14
CA ASN A 405 9.55 -6.66 -4.31
C ASN A 405 8.06 -6.81 -4.70
N TYR A 406 7.78 -7.09 -5.98
CA TYR A 406 6.44 -7.20 -6.57
C TYR A 406 5.54 -5.95 -6.47
N GLY A 407 6.04 -4.85 -5.90
CA GLY A 407 5.23 -3.70 -5.53
C GLY A 407 4.95 -3.60 -4.04
N GLY A 408 5.65 -4.35 -3.19
CA GLY A 408 5.36 -4.44 -1.77
C GLY A 408 4.12 -5.28 -1.49
N ASN A 409 3.63 -5.22 -0.25
CA ASN A 409 2.50 -6.01 0.21
C ASN A 409 1.16 -5.54 -0.40
N THR A 410 0.80 -6.08 -1.56
CA THR A 410 -0.36 -5.62 -2.35
C THR A 410 -1.04 -6.77 -3.07
N VAL A 411 -2.31 -6.59 -3.45
CA VAL A 411 -3.13 -7.66 -4.06
C VAL A 411 -2.77 -7.98 -5.51
N ALA A 412 -1.75 -7.34 -6.09
CA ALA A 412 -1.38 -7.50 -7.50
C ALA A 412 0.08 -7.11 -7.76
N LEU A 413 0.63 -7.51 -8.91
CA LEU A 413 1.91 -6.97 -9.40
C LEU A 413 1.77 -5.48 -9.74
N ARG A 414 2.01 -4.63 -8.74
CA ARG A 414 1.65 -3.20 -8.73
C ARG A 414 2.24 -2.43 -9.91
N TRP A 415 3.48 -2.78 -10.29
CA TRP A 415 4.23 -2.12 -11.36
C TRP A 415 3.61 -2.24 -12.75
N MET A 416 2.73 -3.23 -12.95
CA MET A 416 2.09 -3.51 -14.23
C MET A 416 0.69 -2.88 -14.35
N LEU A 417 0.13 -2.35 -13.25
CA LEU A 417 -1.26 -1.87 -13.22
C LEU A 417 -1.53 -0.71 -14.19
N TRP A 418 -0.56 0.17 -14.42
CA TRP A 418 -0.72 1.30 -15.34
C TRP A 418 -0.85 0.85 -16.81
N LEU A 419 -0.37 -0.35 -17.15
CA LEU A 419 -0.44 -0.94 -18.49
C LEU A 419 -1.79 -1.62 -18.77
N THR A 420 -2.65 -1.79 -17.76
CA THR A 420 -3.95 -2.47 -17.87
C THR A 420 -4.77 -2.10 -19.13
N PRO A 421 -4.87 -0.82 -19.56
CA PRO A 421 -5.55 -0.47 -20.80
C PRO A 421 -5.05 -1.19 -22.06
N PHE A 422 -3.75 -1.47 -22.17
CA PHE A 422 -3.21 -2.24 -23.30
C PHE A 422 -3.74 -3.67 -23.32
N PHE A 423 -3.89 -4.28 -22.14
CA PHE A 423 -4.46 -5.63 -22.03
C PHE A 423 -5.93 -5.67 -22.45
N TRP A 424 -6.71 -4.60 -22.17
CA TRP A 424 -8.10 -4.51 -22.63
C TRP A 424 -8.21 -4.43 -24.15
N TYR A 425 -7.38 -3.61 -24.80
CA TYR A 425 -7.31 -3.59 -26.26
C TYR A 425 -6.84 -4.93 -26.83
N ALA A 426 -5.92 -5.61 -26.14
CA ALA A 426 -5.42 -6.93 -26.54
C ALA A 426 -6.47 -8.05 -26.46
N LEU A 427 -7.58 -7.86 -25.76
CA LEU A 427 -8.71 -8.81 -25.82
C LEU A 427 -9.43 -8.77 -27.17
N ILE A 428 -9.36 -7.65 -27.92
CA ILE A 428 -10.18 -7.45 -29.12
C ILE A 428 -9.96 -8.56 -30.18
N PRO A 429 -8.72 -8.85 -30.64
CA PRO A 429 -8.52 -9.82 -31.72
C PRO A 429 -8.96 -11.23 -31.33
N VAL A 430 -8.66 -11.65 -30.09
CA VAL A 430 -9.03 -12.99 -29.63
C VAL A 430 -10.54 -13.12 -29.44
N MET A 431 -11.23 -12.08 -28.99
CA MET A 431 -12.68 -12.15 -28.81
C MET A 431 -13.42 -12.22 -30.15
N GLN A 432 -12.94 -11.50 -31.17
CA GLN A 432 -13.45 -11.66 -32.54
C GLN A 432 -13.18 -13.06 -33.08
N TRP A 433 -12.01 -13.64 -32.76
CA TRP A 433 -11.69 -15.01 -33.14
C TRP A 433 -12.63 -16.01 -32.45
N ILE A 434 -12.86 -15.87 -31.14
CA ILE A 434 -13.77 -16.73 -30.36
C ILE A 434 -15.20 -16.63 -30.85
N GLU A 435 -15.65 -15.44 -31.25
CA GLU A 435 -17.01 -15.21 -31.75
C GLU A 435 -17.34 -16.10 -32.96
N GLN A 436 -16.35 -16.35 -33.82
CA GLN A 436 -16.44 -17.20 -35.01
C GLN A 436 -16.23 -18.70 -34.73
N ARG A 437 -16.01 -19.10 -33.47
CA ARG A 437 -15.71 -20.48 -33.07
C ARG A 437 -16.88 -21.12 -32.33
N SER A 438 -16.71 -22.39 -31.99
CA SER A 438 -17.71 -23.16 -31.25
C SER A 438 -17.99 -22.57 -29.85
N ILE A 439 -19.17 -22.89 -29.32
CA ILE A 439 -19.66 -22.42 -28.02
C ILE A 439 -18.69 -22.72 -26.85
N ILE A 440 -17.86 -23.75 -26.98
CA ILE A 440 -16.87 -24.13 -25.95
C ILE A 440 -15.86 -23.02 -25.67
N TRP A 441 -15.42 -22.27 -26.70
CA TRP A 441 -14.48 -21.17 -26.55
C TRP A 441 -15.11 -19.97 -25.83
N ARG A 442 -16.42 -19.77 -26.04
CA ARG A 442 -17.18 -18.74 -25.33
C ARG A 442 -17.29 -19.09 -23.85
N TRP A 443 -17.61 -20.34 -23.52
CA TRP A 443 -17.62 -20.82 -22.14
C TRP A 443 -16.25 -20.70 -21.48
N LEU A 444 -15.17 -21.11 -22.15
CA LEU A 444 -13.82 -20.96 -21.63
C LEU A 444 -13.48 -19.49 -21.33
N SER A 445 -13.79 -18.58 -22.26
CA SER A 445 -13.57 -17.14 -22.03
C SER A 445 -14.38 -16.58 -20.86
N ALA A 446 -15.63 -17.03 -20.71
CA ALA A 446 -16.50 -16.64 -19.60
C ALA A 446 -15.97 -17.16 -18.26
N THR A 447 -15.44 -18.39 -18.21
CA THR A 447 -14.82 -18.96 -17.00
C THR A 447 -13.57 -18.18 -16.59
N LEU A 448 -12.70 -17.82 -17.53
CA LEU A 448 -11.50 -17.01 -17.25
C LEU A 448 -11.88 -15.61 -16.72
N LEU A 449 -12.91 -14.99 -17.30
CA LEU A 449 -13.44 -13.72 -16.82
C LEU A 449 -14.03 -13.87 -15.41
N LEU A 450 -14.86 -14.89 -15.17
CA LEU A 450 -15.47 -15.15 -13.86
C LEU A 450 -14.41 -15.34 -12.77
N ALA A 451 -13.37 -16.13 -13.04
CA ALA A 451 -12.26 -16.31 -12.12
C ALA A 451 -11.54 -14.98 -11.81
N SER A 452 -11.36 -14.12 -12.82
CA SER A 452 -10.79 -12.78 -12.63
C SER A 452 -11.69 -11.88 -11.79
N VAL A 453 -13.00 -11.89 -12.02
CA VAL A 453 -13.99 -11.12 -11.24
C VAL A 453 -14.00 -11.57 -9.78
N ILE A 454 -13.94 -12.88 -9.50
CA ILE A 454 -13.87 -13.41 -8.13
C ILE A 454 -12.58 -12.93 -7.45
N SER A 455 -11.43 -13.09 -8.12
CA SER A 455 -10.13 -12.67 -7.60
C SER A 455 -10.08 -11.17 -7.25
N VAL A 456 -10.64 -10.33 -8.12
CA VAL A 456 -10.79 -8.87 -7.90
C VAL A 456 -11.74 -8.56 -6.75
N SER A 457 -12.88 -9.26 -6.67
CA SER A 457 -13.90 -9.03 -5.64
C SER A 457 -13.37 -9.32 -4.23
N VAL A 458 -12.58 -10.38 -4.05
CA VAL A 458 -11.90 -10.72 -2.78
C VAL A 458 -10.90 -9.64 -2.34
N SER A 459 -10.40 -8.87 -3.30
CA SER A 459 -9.36 -7.85 -3.10
C SER A 459 -9.94 -6.44 -2.94
N MET A 460 -11.21 -6.23 -3.24
CA MET A 460 -11.82 -4.91 -3.47
C MET A 460 -11.75 -3.96 -2.27
N THR A 461 -11.91 -4.47 -1.05
CA THR A 461 -11.99 -3.64 0.16
C THR A 461 -10.62 -3.18 0.67
N HIS A 462 -9.57 -3.92 0.35
CA HIS A 462 -8.21 -3.67 0.83
C HIS A 462 -7.16 -4.07 -0.21
N PRO A 463 -6.68 -3.14 -1.06
CA PRO A 463 -5.66 -3.44 -2.07
C PRO A 463 -4.23 -3.54 -1.51
N TRP A 464 -4.00 -3.08 -0.27
CA TRP A 464 -2.68 -3.05 0.38
C TRP A 464 -2.47 -4.22 1.36
N LYS A 465 -2.79 -5.43 0.91
CA LYS A 465 -2.56 -6.69 1.63
C LYS A 465 -2.06 -7.75 0.65
N ALA A 466 -1.56 -8.87 1.17
CA ALA A 466 -1.17 -10.00 0.35
C ALA A 466 -2.39 -10.53 -0.44
N PRO A 467 -2.21 -10.97 -1.70
CA PRO A 467 -3.28 -11.55 -2.48
C PRO A 467 -3.70 -12.92 -1.91
N TRP A 468 -4.93 -13.35 -2.17
CA TRP A 468 -5.45 -14.63 -1.65
C TRP A 468 -4.55 -15.84 -1.97
N LEU A 469 -3.88 -15.81 -3.13
CA LEU A 469 -2.98 -16.88 -3.56
C LEU A 469 -1.70 -16.92 -2.71
N PHE A 470 -1.25 -15.79 -2.18
CA PHE A 470 -0.14 -15.75 -1.22
C PHE A 470 -0.48 -16.58 0.01
N ASP A 471 -1.67 -16.38 0.60
CA ASP A 471 -2.09 -17.11 1.79
C ASP A 471 -2.21 -18.62 1.50
N VAL A 472 -2.75 -18.99 0.33
CA VAL A 472 -2.81 -20.40 -0.11
C VAL A 472 -1.42 -21.01 -0.21
N MET A 473 -0.47 -20.33 -0.88
CA MET A 473 0.89 -20.82 -1.04
C MET A 473 1.65 -20.89 0.30
N GLN A 474 1.43 -19.93 1.21
CA GLN A 474 2.02 -19.92 2.53
C GLN A 474 1.47 -21.06 3.40
N ASN A 475 0.16 -21.29 3.39
CA ASN A 475 -0.47 -22.38 4.13
C ASN A 475 -0.07 -23.75 3.59
N ALA A 476 0.21 -23.85 2.28
CA ALA A 476 0.76 -25.05 1.66
C ALA A 476 2.27 -25.27 1.94
N GLY A 477 2.94 -24.31 2.61
CA GLY A 477 4.37 -24.35 2.88
C GLY A 477 5.25 -24.14 1.64
N TRP A 478 4.70 -23.61 0.54
CA TRP A 478 5.44 -23.37 -0.70
C TRP A 478 6.26 -22.08 -0.66
N ILE A 479 5.86 -21.14 0.19
CA ILE A 479 6.55 -19.88 0.44
C ILE A 479 6.60 -19.62 1.94
N ASP A 480 7.67 -19.00 2.41
CA ASP A 480 7.72 -18.41 3.74
C ASP A 480 8.49 -17.09 3.72
N TYR A 481 7.73 -16.00 3.75
CA TYR A 481 8.26 -14.63 3.84
C TYR A 481 8.18 -14.08 5.27
N ARG A 482 7.79 -14.90 6.25
CA ARG A 482 7.81 -14.50 7.65
C ARG A 482 9.27 -14.47 8.09
N GLN A 483 9.60 -13.50 8.92
CA GLN A 483 10.87 -13.55 9.60
C GLN A 483 10.77 -14.57 10.74
N PRO A 484 11.79 -15.42 10.92
CA PRO A 484 11.82 -16.31 12.06
C PRO A 484 11.73 -15.47 13.34
N PRO A 485 10.98 -15.94 14.37
CA PRO A 485 10.94 -15.26 15.66
C PRO A 485 12.37 -15.17 16.19
N GLU A 486 12.87 -13.94 16.37
CA GLU A 486 14.13 -13.75 17.08
C GLU A 486 13.91 -14.17 18.53
N THR A 487 14.83 -14.94 19.09
CA THR A 487 14.82 -15.26 20.52
C THR A 487 15.57 -14.19 21.32
N PHE A 488 15.33 -14.14 22.62
CA PHE A 488 16.23 -13.43 23.52
C PHE A 488 17.54 -14.22 23.62
N ALA A 489 18.67 -13.51 23.83
CA ALA A 489 19.97 -14.15 24.01
C ALA A 489 20.01 -15.10 25.22
N SER A 490 19.18 -14.81 26.23
CA SER A 490 18.94 -15.65 27.40
C SER A 490 17.43 -15.76 27.62
N PRO A 491 16.91 -16.91 28.11
CA PRO A 491 15.50 -17.05 28.45
C PRO A 491 15.04 -15.94 29.40
N ARG A 492 13.81 -15.45 29.21
CA ARG A 492 13.22 -14.44 30.09
C ARG A 492 11.94 -15.00 30.68
N ARG A 493 11.92 -15.27 31.98
CA ARG A 493 10.73 -15.78 32.72
C ARG A 493 10.16 -14.78 33.72
N GLY A 494 10.70 -13.56 33.72
CA GLY A 494 10.23 -12.44 34.53
C GLY A 494 10.45 -11.10 33.85
N LEU A 495 9.91 -10.06 34.49
CA LEU A 495 10.06 -8.67 34.07
C LEU A 495 11.45 -8.12 34.40
N LEU A 496 12.13 -8.70 35.39
CA LEU A 496 13.54 -8.45 35.65
C LEU A 496 14.36 -9.48 34.88
N TRP A 497 15.36 -9.01 34.13
CA TRP A 497 16.27 -9.88 33.37
C TRP A 497 17.74 -9.45 33.50
N LYS A 498 17.99 -8.34 34.20
CA LYS A 498 19.31 -7.90 34.63
C LYS A 498 19.32 -7.75 36.15
N ALA A 499 20.45 -8.06 36.77
CA ALA A 499 20.74 -7.61 38.12
C ALA A 499 21.41 -6.23 38.07
N PRO A 500 21.12 -5.31 39.01
CA PRO A 500 21.93 -4.11 39.18
C PRO A 500 23.36 -4.47 39.62
N SER A 501 24.36 -3.74 39.12
CA SER A 501 25.73 -3.91 39.59
C SER A 501 25.92 -3.27 40.98
N PRO A 502 26.86 -3.75 41.80
CA PRO A 502 27.27 -3.11 43.06
C PRO A 502 27.55 -1.61 42.94
N ASP A 503 28.22 -1.20 41.87
CA ASP A 503 28.55 0.21 41.60
C ASP A 503 27.29 1.06 41.37
N LEU A 504 26.27 0.51 40.69
CA LEU A 504 24.99 1.18 40.44
C LEU A 504 24.15 1.31 41.72
N ILE A 505 24.26 0.35 42.64
CA ILE A 505 23.54 0.36 43.93
C ILE A 505 24.16 1.40 44.88
N SER A 506 25.48 1.61 44.79
CA SER A 506 26.25 2.44 45.73
C SER A 506 26.62 3.84 45.21
N SER A 507 26.35 4.17 43.94
CA SER A 507 26.77 5.46 43.37
C SER A 507 25.99 6.65 43.95
N ALA A 508 26.69 7.56 44.63
CA ALA A 508 26.16 8.86 45.03
C ALA A 508 25.93 9.82 43.84
N GLU A 509 26.54 9.52 42.68
CA GLU A 509 26.48 10.33 41.46
C GLU A 509 25.20 10.12 40.64
N ASN A 510 24.37 9.10 40.96
CA ASN A 510 23.16 8.76 40.19
C ASN A 510 21.96 8.38 41.09
N PRO A 511 21.53 9.27 42.02
CA PRO A 511 20.51 8.99 43.03
C PRO A 511 19.11 8.67 42.45
N ASP A 512 18.88 8.94 41.16
CA ASP A 512 17.63 8.66 40.45
C ASP A 512 17.56 7.23 39.88
N THR A 513 18.58 6.38 40.11
CA THR A 513 18.64 5.04 39.51
C THR A 513 18.01 3.96 40.39
N PHE A 514 18.05 4.14 41.71
CA PHE A 514 17.40 3.28 42.70
C PHE A 514 16.90 4.13 43.87
N PRO A 515 15.72 3.85 44.43
CA PRO A 515 14.84 2.73 44.11
C PRO A 515 14.04 2.96 42.82
N ILE A 516 13.72 1.88 42.11
CA ILE A 516 12.97 1.98 40.85
C ILE A 516 11.49 1.82 41.14
N ALA A 517 10.69 2.70 40.56
CA ALA A 517 9.27 2.71 40.75
C ALA A 517 8.52 2.51 39.42
N TRP A 518 7.40 1.79 39.49
CA TRP A 518 6.43 1.66 38.41
C TRP A 518 5.05 2.09 38.87
N ARG A 519 4.34 2.83 38.03
CA ARG A 519 2.92 3.13 38.22
C ARG A 519 2.07 2.29 37.30
N SER A 520 0.98 1.77 37.84
CA SER A 520 -0.05 1.10 37.07
C SER A 520 -1.14 2.10 36.63
N SER A 521 -1.83 1.76 35.54
CA SER A 521 -3.03 2.48 35.08
C SER A 521 -4.23 2.36 36.04
N ASP A 522 -4.18 1.45 37.01
CA ASP A 522 -5.21 1.25 38.04
C ASP A 522 -4.88 1.96 39.37
N GLY A 523 -3.86 2.84 39.39
CA GLY A 523 -3.58 3.70 40.55
C GLY A 523 -2.73 3.05 41.65
N ARG A 524 -1.98 1.99 41.32
CA ARG A 524 -0.98 1.38 42.20
C ARG A 524 0.42 1.87 41.84
N ARG A 525 1.29 1.88 42.84
CA ARG A 525 2.72 2.17 42.69
C ARG A 525 3.53 1.08 43.37
N VAL A 526 4.45 0.49 42.63
CA VAL A 526 5.41 -0.49 43.15
C VAL A 526 6.80 0.12 43.11
N VAL A 527 7.53 -0.04 44.20
CA VAL A 527 8.92 0.39 44.37
C VAL A 527 9.77 -0.83 44.68
N LEU A 528 10.89 -0.98 43.96
CA LEU A 528 11.91 -1.99 44.23
C LEU A 528 13.21 -1.29 44.64
N SER A 529 13.77 -1.68 45.78
CA SER A 529 15.15 -1.32 46.17
C SER A 529 16.02 -2.56 46.30
N PHE A 530 17.31 -2.39 46.02
CA PHE A 530 18.31 -3.45 46.09
C PHE A 530 19.44 -3.03 47.03
N GLU A 531 19.91 -3.96 47.86
CA GLU A 531 21.08 -3.79 48.73
C GLU A 531 22.00 -5.01 48.54
N GLU A 532 23.30 -4.80 48.37
CA GLU A 532 24.23 -5.92 48.27
C GLU A 532 24.50 -6.53 49.65
N ARG A 533 24.28 -7.84 49.81
CA ARG A 533 24.52 -8.57 51.06
C ARG A 533 25.80 -9.40 51.01
N ALA A 534 26.09 -9.96 49.85
CA ALA A 534 27.31 -10.71 49.55
C ALA A 534 27.52 -10.75 48.02
N PRO A 535 28.72 -11.08 47.52
CA PRO A 535 28.95 -11.22 46.08
C PRO A 535 27.93 -12.18 45.43
N GLY A 536 27.18 -11.68 44.45
CA GLY A 536 26.14 -12.44 43.74
C GLY A 536 24.82 -12.64 44.51
N ARG A 537 24.65 -12.02 45.68
CA ARG A 537 23.44 -12.06 46.51
C ARG A 537 22.96 -10.64 46.85
N LEU A 538 21.82 -10.27 46.29
CA LEU A 538 21.18 -8.97 46.56
C LEU A 538 19.97 -9.15 47.47
N GLN A 539 19.77 -8.27 48.45
CA GLN A 539 18.49 -8.15 49.12
C GLN A 539 17.58 -7.23 48.30
N LEU A 540 16.40 -7.73 47.96
CA LEU A 540 15.32 -7.01 47.32
C LEU A 540 14.32 -6.57 48.38
N THR A 541 13.97 -5.28 48.42
CA THR A 541 12.78 -4.80 49.12
C THR A 541 11.73 -4.40 48.08
N TYR A 542 10.56 -5.03 48.17
CA TYR A 542 9.36 -4.72 47.39
C TYR A 542 8.40 -3.91 48.25
N THR A 543 7.94 -2.77 47.75
CA THR A 543 6.91 -1.95 48.41
C THR A 543 5.80 -1.60 47.42
N GLU A 544 4.55 -1.93 47.78
CA GLU A 544 3.35 -1.58 47.01
C GLU A 544 2.52 -0.55 47.79
N THR A 545 2.10 0.51 47.11
CA THR A 545 1.32 1.63 47.66
C THR A 545 0.17 1.99 46.73
N THR A 546 -0.89 2.61 47.27
CA THR A 546 -1.89 3.29 46.44
C THR A 546 -1.43 4.71 46.12
N VAL A 547 -1.71 5.18 44.90
CA VAL A 547 -1.35 6.54 44.47
C VAL A 547 -2.18 7.61 45.21
N VAL A 548 -3.37 7.25 45.70
CA VAL A 548 -4.33 8.19 46.30
C VAL A 548 -4.08 8.41 47.79
N ASP A 549 -3.75 7.37 48.56
CA ASP A 549 -3.69 7.45 50.03
C ASP A 549 -2.27 7.33 50.61
N SER A 550 -1.24 7.13 49.78
CA SER A 550 0.18 6.96 50.20
C SER A 550 0.44 5.85 51.22
N GLY A 551 -0.59 5.11 51.64
CA GLY A 551 -0.49 4.02 52.59
C GLY A 551 0.20 2.81 51.96
N THR A 552 1.17 2.24 52.68
CA THR A 552 1.83 0.99 52.30
C THR A 552 0.82 -0.14 52.35
N LEU A 553 0.50 -0.72 51.18
CA LEU A 553 -0.36 -1.89 51.05
C LEU A 553 0.39 -3.17 51.39
N LEU A 554 1.66 -3.25 51.00
CA LEU A 554 2.47 -4.44 51.14
C LEU A 554 3.96 -4.06 51.11
N SER A 555 4.76 -4.61 52.03
CA SER A 555 6.22 -4.49 52.01
C SER A 555 6.84 -5.85 52.29
N ILE A 556 7.67 -6.36 51.38
CA ILE A 556 8.27 -7.69 51.46
C ILE A 556 9.77 -7.60 51.20
N GLN A 557 10.56 -8.34 51.96
CA GLN A 557 11.99 -8.51 51.73
C GLN A 557 12.32 -9.92 51.25
N GLY A 558 13.30 -10.03 50.36
CA GLY A 558 13.78 -11.32 49.85
C GLY A 558 15.22 -11.24 49.38
N THR A 559 15.86 -12.40 49.27
CA THR A 559 17.22 -12.55 48.74
C THR A 559 17.17 -13.02 47.28
N VAL A 560 17.88 -12.32 46.41
CA VAL A 560 18.01 -12.57 44.97
C VAL A 560 19.32 -13.31 44.70
N ASP A 561 19.22 -14.41 43.96
CA ASP A 561 20.34 -15.13 43.34
C ASP A 561 20.64 -14.52 41.96
N VAL A 562 21.73 -13.76 41.86
CA VAL A 562 22.05 -13.00 40.64
C VAL A 562 22.35 -13.93 39.45
N GLU A 563 23.03 -15.04 39.70
CA GLU A 563 23.40 -16.01 38.65
C GLU A 563 22.15 -16.63 38.02
N LYS A 564 21.22 -17.10 38.86
CA LYS A 564 19.95 -17.69 38.39
C LYS A 564 19.02 -16.68 37.72
N LEU A 565 18.99 -15.43 38.21
CA LEU A 565 18.25 -14.35 37.57
C LEU A 565 18.75 -14.10 36.14
N ILE A 566 20.07 -13.99 35.96
CA ILE A 566 20.70 -13.75 34.65
C ILE A 566 20.58 -14.97 33.74
N ALA A 567 20.61 -16.19 34.30
CA ALA A 567 20.37 -17.42 33.56
C ALA A 567 18.94 -17.53 32.99
N GLY A 568 17.99 -16.72 33.49
CA GLY A 568 16.61 -16.73 33.04
C GLY A 568 15.72 -17.74 33.75
N ASP A 569 16.13 -18.19 34.94
CA ASP A 569 15.35 -19.10 35.76
C ASP A 569 14.01 -18.47 36.19
N ASP A 570 13.05 -19.31 36.61
CA ASP A 570 11.79 -18.80 37.13
C ASP A 570 12.00 -17.99 38.43
N VAL A 571 11.13 -17.00 38.68
CA VAL A 571 11.18 -16.14 39.86
C VAL A 571 11.28 -16.92 41.17
N SER A 572 10.61 -18.07 41.27
CA SER A 572 10.66 -18.92 42.48
C SER A 572 12.03 -19.56 42.73
N GLN A 573 12.90 -19.62 41.72
CA GLN A 573 14.21 -20.27 41.79
C GLN A 573 15.32 -19.27 42.14
N TRP A 574 15.18 -18.00 41.74
CA TRP A 574 16.15 -16.95 42.05
C TRP A 574 15.73 -16.03 43.20
N LEU A 575 14.46 -16.00 43.61
CA LEU A 575 13.99 -15.20 44.75
C LEU A 575 13.62 -16.07 45.95
N THR A 576 14.33 -15.87 47.06
CA THR A 576 13.99 -16.46 48.37
C THR A 576 13.43 -15.39 49.29
N VAL A 577 12.12 -15.46 49.57
CA VAL A 577 11.42 -14.53 50.47
C VAL A 577 11.60 -14.95 51.93
N GLU A 578 11.60 -14.00 52.87
CA GLU A 578 11.69 -14.30 54.31
C GLU A 578 10.60 -15.25 54.80
N ALA A 579 10.96 -16.15 55.72
CA ALA A 579 10.07 -17.17 56.26
C ALA A 579 8.84 -16.60 57.01
N SER A 580 8.94 -15.34 57.46
CA SER A 580 7.86 -14.59 58.10
C SER A 580 6.77 -14.12 57.13
N THR A 581 7.01 -14.14 55.83
CA THR A 581 6.05 -13.67 54.82
C THR A 581 5.00 -14.73 54.52
N ASP A 582 3.72 -14.36 54.58
CA ASP A 582 2.62 -15.27 54.28
C ASP A 582 2.60 -15.72 52.81
N ALA A 583 1.93 -16.85 52.54
CA ALA A 583 1.91 -17.47 51.22
C ALA A 583 1.27 -16.58 50.14
N LEU A 584 0.25 -15.80 50.47
CA LEU A 584 -0.45 -14.93 49.53
C LEU A 584 0.42 -13.74 49.13
N SER A 585 1.08 -13.11 50.10
CA SER A 585 2.06 -12.04 49.87
C SER A 585 3.24 -12.51 49.02
N LYS A 586 3.77 -13.70 49.32
CA LYS A 586 4.82 -14.34 48.50
C LYS A 586 4.35 -14.59 47.07
N GLN A 587 3.15 -15.13 46.88
CA GLN A 587 2.57 -15.35 45.56
C GLN A 587 2.44 -14.02 44.80
N ARG A 588 1.87 -12.99 45.43
CA ARG A 588 1.67 -11.66 44.83
C ARG A 588 2.99 -11.04 44.34
N LEU A 589 4.06 -11.14 45.12
CA LEU A 589 5.40 -10.69 44.70
C LEU A 589 5.91 -11.46 43.47
N GLN A 590 5.79 -12.79 43.49
CA GLN A 590 6.20 -13.62 42.36
C GLN A 590 5.39 -13.33 41.09
N GLU A 591 4.07 -13.17 41.21
CA GLU A 591 3.20 -12.83 40.08
C GLU A 591 3.51 -11.44 39.51
N PHE A 592 3.81 -10.46 40.37
CA PHE A 592 4.27 -9.15 39.93
C PHE A 592 5.56 -9.27 39.13
N LEU A 593 6.59 -9.94 39.68
CA LEU A 593 7.90 -10.08 39.04
C LEU A 593 7.86 -10.96 37.77
N ARG A 594 6.95 -11.94 37.69
CA ARG A 594 6.69 -12.70 36.45
C ARG A 594 5.91 -11.87 35.42
N GLY A 595 5.01 -11.01 35.88
CA GLY A 595 4.00 -10.34 35.06
C GLY A 595 2.78 -11.21 34.73
N VAL A 596 2.76 -12.48 35.14
CA VAL A 596 1.70 -13.48 34.93
C VAL A 596 1.59 -14.40 36.15
N PRO A 597 0.44 -15.08 36.38
CA PRO A 597 0.20 -15.85 37.60
C PRO A 597 1.03 -17.13 37.72
N GLY A 598 1.63 -17.62 36.63
CA GLY A 598 2.39 -18.87 36.60
C GLY A 598 3.69 -18.76 35.80
N PRO A 599 4.59 -19.76 35.91
CA PRO A 599 5.84 -19.77 35.17
C PRO A 599 5.59 -19.84 33.67
N ALA A 600 6.12 -18.89 32.92
CA ALA A 600 6.09 -18.88 31.47
C ALA A 600 7.24 -18.04 30.91
N GLU A 601 7.76 -18.46 29.75
CA GLU A 601 8.82 -17.73 29.07
C GLU A 601 8.24 -16.62 28.18
N TYR A 602 8.90 -15.47 28.14
CA TYR A 602 8.61 -14.39 27.23
C TYR A 602 9.20 -14.69 25.86
N GLN A 603 8.34 -14.75 24.85
CA GLN A 603 8.74 -14.83 23.46
C GLN A 603 9.02 -13.42 22.94
N ARG A 604 10.19 -13.21 22.31
CA ARG A 604 10.51 -11.92 21.68
C ARG A 604 9.63 -11.72 20.45
N THR A 605 9.04 -10.53 20.37
CA THR A 605 8.01 -10.18 19.37
C THR A 605 8.45 -9.05 18.43
N GLY A 606 9.55 -8.36 18.75
CA GLY A 606 10.15 -7.36 17.88
C GLY A 606 10.91 -6.27 18.63
N MET A 607 11.58 -5.40 17.87
CA MET A 607 12.23 -4.19 18.38
C MET A 607 11.20 -3.14 18.77
N VAL A 608 11.53 -2.37 19.81
CA VAL A 608 10.76 -1.23 20.28
C VAL A 608 11.70 -0.08 20.60
N TRP A 609 11.23 1.14 20.37
CA TRP A 609 11.97 2.36 20.66
C TRP A 609 11.20 3.13 21.70
N LEU A 610 11.75 3.20 22.91
CA LEU A 610 11.09 3.76 24.08
C LEU A 610 11.55 5.19 24.28
N ARG A 611 10.60 6.13 24.29
CA ARG A 611 10.90 7.52 24.64
C ARG A 611 10.87 7.68 26.14
N SER A 612 11.98 8.17 26.66
CA SER A 612 12.15 8.64 28.03
C SER A 612 11.63 10.07 28.15
N GLY A 613 11.16 10.45 29.35
CA GLY A 613 10.86 11.85 29.67
C GLY A 613 12.10 12.68 29.97
N THR A 614 13.22 12.03 30.27
CA THR A 614 14.48 12.64 30.73
C THR A 614 15.57 12.62 29.66
N ARG A 615 15.52 11.69 28.70
CA ARG A 615 16.48 11.59 27.58
C ARG A 615 15.90 12.14 26.27
N PRO A 616 16.71 12.84 25.45
CA PRO A 616 16.27 13.34 24.15
C PRO A 616 16.07 12.23 23.10
N ASP A 617 16.91 11.18 23.14
CA ASP A 617 16.85 10.05 22.21
C ASP A 617 16.05 8.87 22.78
N ALA A 618 15.38 8.14 21.90
CA ALA A 618 14.68 6.92 22.25
C ALA A 618 15.69 5.80 22.55
N ILE A 619 15.40 5.02 23.58
CA ILE A 619 16.20 3.86 23.99
C ILE A 619 15.73 2.65 23.19
N ALA A 620 16.69 1.90 22.64
CA ALA A 620 16.43 0.64 21.97
C ALA A 620 16.00 -0.43 22.98
N GLY A 621 15.10 -1.30 22.55
CA GLY A 621 14.69 -2.43 23.34
C GLY A 621 13.94 -3.46 22.52
N HIS A 622 13.46 -4.47 23.23
CA HIS A 622 12.74 -5.59 22.69
C HIS A 622 11.41 -5.77 23.40
N ARG A 623 10.35 -6.00 22.63
CA ARG A 623 9.07 -6.42 23.19
C ARG A 623 9.06 -7.93 23.37
N GLY A 624 8.76 -8.40 24.57
CA GLY A 624 8.44 -9.79 24.83
C GLY A 624 6.96 -9.98 25.13
N ALA A 625 6.43 -11.16 24.82
CA ALA A 625 5.07 -11.53 25.21
C ALA A 625 5.05 -12.92 25.84
N THR A 626 4.26 -13.07 26.90
CA THR A 626 3.98 -14.37 27.51
C THR A 626 2.49 -14.49 27.86
N LYS A 627 2.02 -15.72 28.07
CA LYS A 627 0.61 -16.01 28.28
C LYS A 627 0.42 -17.23 29.17
N VAL A 628 -0.47 -17.12 30.16
CA VAL A 628 -0.80 -18.19 31.11
C VAL A 628 -2.32 -18.29 31.27
N THR A 629 -2.83 -19.52 31.43
CA THR A 629 -4.22 -19.79 31.81
C THR A 629 -4.29 -19.99 33.32
N PHE A 630 -5.33 -19.45 33.96
CA PHE A 630 -5.58 -19.63 35.39
C PHE A 630 -7.09 -19.62 35.66
N HIS A 631 -7.50 -20.12 36.83
CA HIS A 631 -8.90 -20.11 37.24
C HIS A 631 -9.15 -18.92 38.17
N ASP A 632 -10.11 -18.06 37.80
CA ASP A 632 -10.58 -16.93 38.60
C ASP A 632 -11.90 -17.29 39.29
N LEU A 633 -12.03 -16.96 40.57
CA LEU A 633 -13.20 -17.31 41.38
C LEU A 633 -14.50 -16.65 40.89
N SER A 634 -14.41 -15.49 40.25
CA SER A 634 -15.58 -14.73 39.78
C SER A 634 -15.86 -14.96 38.29
N PHE A 635 -14.81 -15.21 37.49
CA PHE A 635 -14.92 -15.28 36.03
C PHE A 635 -14.64 -16.68 35.44
N GLY A 636 -14.32 -17.67 36.28
CA GLY A 636 -13.95 -19.01 35.85
C GLY A 636 -12.61 -19.04 35.12
N ASP A 637 -12.47 -19.87 34.09
CA ASP A 637 -11.22 -20.01 33.36
C ASP A 637 -10.87 -18.74 32.58
N CYS A 638 -9.74 -18.15 32.97
CA CYS A 638 -9.21 -16.91 32.43
C CYS A 638 -7.84 -17.13 31.79
N GLU A 639 -7.49 -16.20 30.92
CA GLU A 639 -6.20 -16.14 30.27
C GLU A 639 -5.58 -14.77 30.53
N MET A 640 -4.34 -14.75 31.02
CA MET A 640 -3.58 -13.53 31.19
C MET A 640 -2.43 -13.50 30.19
N ARG A 641 -2.42 -12.47 29.35
CA ARG A 641 -1.30 -12.12 28.48
C ARG A 641 -0.53 -10.94 29.06
N CYS A 642 0.79 -11.07 29.16
CA CYS A 642 1.68 -9.97 29.49
C CYS A 642 2.55 -9.63 28.28
N ASP A 643 2.49 -8.38 27.83
CA ASP A 643 3.40 -7.80 26.85
C ASP A 643 4.38 -6.87 27.59
N ALA A 644 5.68 -7.17 27.59
CA ALA A 644 6.71 -6.41 28.29
C ALA A 644 7.67 -5.73 27.31
N TRP A 645 8.11 -4.52 27.64
CA TRP A 645 9.08 -3.74 26.87
C TRP A 645 10.39 -3.73 27.66
N PHE A 646 11.32 -4.55 27.19
CA PHE A 646 12.64 -4.68 27.77
C PHE A 646 13.59 -3.71 27.09
N ALA A 647 14.25 -2.83 27.83
CA ALA A 647 15.24 -1.92 27.25
C ALA A 647 16.67 -2.39 27.58
N ASP A 648 17.57 -2.20 26.63
CA ASP A 648 18.95 -2.63 26.79
C ASP A 648 19.71 -1.75 27.79
N ASP A 649 19.38 -0.46 27.88
CA ASP A 649 20.06 0.49 28.77
C ASP A 649 19.21 0.88 29.99
N PHE A 650 18.20 0.07 30.34
CA PHE A 650 17.38 0.24 31.53
C PHE A 650 17.59 -0.93 32.50
N PHE A 651 17.91 -0.62 33.75
CA PHE A 651 18.03 -1.63 34.81
C PHE A 651 16.78 -1.57 35.70
N PRO A 652 16.28 -2.71 36.20
CA PRO A 652 16.73 -4.10 35.99
C PRO A 652 16.15 -4.77 34.73
N GLY A 653 15.54 -4.00 33.82
CA GLY A 653 15.34 -4.48 32.44
C GLY A 653 14.00 -4.23 31.78
N SER A 654 12.89 -4.02 32.51
CA SER A 654 11.57 -3.74 31.93
C SER A 654 11.09 -2.33 32.24
N VAL A 655 10.93 -1.53 31.19
CA VAL A 655 10.47 -0.15 31.29
C VAL A 655 8.95 -0.06 31.41
N ARG A 656 8.25 -0.95 30.71
CA ARG A 656 6.79 -0.95 30.61
C ARG A 656 6.28 -2.36 30.43
N TRP A 657 5.10 -2.69 30.94
CA TRP A 657 4.38 -3.88 30.51
C TRP A 657 2.87 -3.68 30.58
N LYS A 658 2.16 -4.45 29.76
CA LYS A 658 0.69 -4.46 29.68
C LYS A 658 0.19 -5.87 29.97
N GLN A 659 -0.67 -5.95 30.97
CA GLN A 659 -1.36 -7.17 31.37
C GLN A 659 -2.80 -7.11 30.87
N THR A 660 -3.23 -8.12 30.14
CA THR A 660 -4.61 -8.26 29.65
C THR A 660 -5.16 -9.58 30.16
N VAL A 661 -6.26 -9.52 30.92
CA VAL A 661 -6.99 -10.69 31.40
C VAL A 661 -8.25 -10.85 30.58
N THR A 662 -8.43 -12.02 29.97
CA THR A 662 -9.55 -12.35 29.10
C THR A 662 -10.24 -13.61 29.60
N GLN A 663 -11.56 -13.60 29.69
CA GLN A 663 -12.34 -14.79 30.00
C GLN A 663 -12.30 -15.76 28.81
N LYS A 664 -11.92 -17.03 29.02
CA LYS A 664 -11.75 -17.98 27.90
C LYS A 664 -13.06 -18.31 27.18
N GLN A 665 -14.15 -18.44 27.93
CA GLN A 665 -15.44 -18.87 27.37
C GLN A 665 -16.05 -17.81 26.44
N THR A 666 -15.92 -16.53 26.80
CA THR A 666 -16.58 -15.42 26.09
C THR A 666 -15.63 -14.63 25.19
N GLY A 667 -14.32 -14.72 25.42
CA GLY A 667 -13.32 -13.84 24.80
C GLY A 667 -13.37 -12.40 25.31
N GLN A 668 -14.18 -12.11 26.33
CA GLN A 668 -14.33 -10.76 26.88
C GLN A 668 -13.09 -10.37 27.68
N THR A 669 -12.55 -9.18 27.41
CA THR A 669 -11.48 -8.60 28.23
C THR A 669 -12.06 -8.14 29.56
N ILE A 670 -11.60 -8.75 30.66
CA ILE A 670 -12.01 -8.45 32.03
C ILE A 670 -11.24 -7.25 32.56
N ARG A 671 -9.91 -7.26 32.39
CA ARG A 671 -9.02 -6.26 32.97
C ARG A 671 -7.83 -5.97 32.06
N VAL A 672 -7.48 -4.70 31.95
CA VAL A 672 -6.24 -4.24 31.31
C VAL A 672 -5.49 -3.35 32.28
N THR A 673 -4.29 -3.76 32.68
CA THR A 673 -3.40 -2.96 33.54
C THR A 673 -2.11 -2.69 32.80
N THR A 674 -1.70 -1.43 32.72
CA THR A 674 -0.42 -1.03 32.14
C THR A 674 0.47 -0.47 33.23
N TRP A 675 1.68 -1.01 33.35
CA TRP A 675 2.71 -0.53 34.26
C TRP A 675 3.78 0.22 33.48
N THR A 676 4.21 1.37 33.99
CA THR A 676 5.24 2.22 33.37
C THR A 676 6.21 2.70 34.44
N ALA A 677 7.52 2.59 34.18
CA ALA A 677 8.56 3.09 35.07
C ALA A 677 8.42 4.61 35.24
N GLU A 678 8.58 5.11 36.46
CA GLU A 678 8.54 6.54 36.79
C GLU A 678 9.80 7.27 36.31
N GLN A 679 10.94 6.59 36.36
CA GLN A 679 12.25 7.07 35.96
C GLN A 679 12.77 6.12 34.88
N PHE A 680 12.85 6.56 33.62
CA PHE A 680 13.60 5.89 32.56
C PHE A 680 13.88 6.84 31.40
#